data_AF-S4Y4Z7-F1
#
_entry.id   AF-S4Y4Z7-F1
#
_cell.length_a   1.000
_cell.length_b   1.000
_cell.length_c   1.000
_cell.angle_alpha   90.00
_cell.angle_beta   90.00
_cell.angle_gamma   90.00
#
_symmetry.space_group_name_H-M   'P 1'
#
loop_
_entity.id
_entity.type
_entity.pdbx_description
1 polymer ?
#
loop_
_entity_poly.entity_id
_entity_poly.type
_entity_poly.pdbx_seq_one_letter_code
_entity_poly.pdbx_strand_id
1 'polypeptide(L)'
;MDSLPLLADHPYASFLDQVEKPARYAGGEVGSVVKDWASVEARVCLAFPDVYDIGMSHLGFKILYKLLNDDPRTLAERCYAPWVDMEAQLVKRGLPLVSLESARPLRDFDVVGFSLQFELTYSNILTMLHLGGVPLRAEDRGEDDPIVIAGGPTATHPEPIAPFLDALVIGDGEEKATEVALTWTRLKREGVPRRERLIAIARLGAVYVPSLYATRLDPDTGFVVVDRPLVDGIPFPVDRALVDLNQYPFPDESPTGGPEAIFDRMSIEIARGCTEGCRFCQAGMIYRPVRERDPEQIVDTVMRAVQKSGQDEVSLTALSTADVSCISPLVKKVTDRLTKERISLGVSSLRAYGLEPDLLDELKRVRATGLTFAPEAGTQRMRDVVNKNVTEEQLLETAERVFSRGWGKMKLYFMIGLPTETDEDVRGIVETGARAAGAGRKAAGKGKPVDVTVSVSTHVPKPHTPFQWAAMDTLAEVGRKQQLLKDTVRPYRAVTLKTHEAHASVLEGIFARGDRPLADVLERAWRSGARFDSWDDQLKLSVWEEAFAHFGVDRARYLGTLPVTARLPWDHIDVGLEEGFLAKEYRKALQSRLSPPCGKVAGTFVHHTNLEDARADTRRLVCYDCGVACDMTQMREERLTFLDRLGAHKRSLPVLTGAAASLPADAAPSPAAAASSPAEPAHLVEAESSPAGEAELPRAGAEDPSRAEAAAPPRAKPRAPAPKGRGGFRYRFRFEKTGPMALLGHLDVVRELPRVLRRVGAPMTYTAGFHPKPDMTFSPALSLGVISLDEYVDLRLERDLDPAALEALVASMSAASPRGLAFRGAVKLGPEDPALSKLIAGARYVLAFARSAIGADAEAVLAARCSAALSAASLPIRREIERIAKMVDVRQYLVRAEVGGPDVLSALARAGLVGDLVALEVEVDIRGSGAVKSSEVAAVIAGEPGGAPGAIAPPPHRAVRLQLFGRAAPSGSAAGERFSLFDLERARRVKSAPEPAPSLALAADAE
;
A
#
# COMPACT_ATOMS: atom_id res chain seq x y z
N MET A 1 -21.99 23.12 11.56
CA MET A 1 -22.78 22.08 12.26
C MET A 1 -23.94 21.77 11.33
N ASP A 2 -23.66 21.04 10.26
CA ASP A 2 -24.70 20.38 9.45
C ASP A 2 -24.74 18.94 9.90
N SER A 3 -25.92 18.54 10.36
CA SER A 3 -26.30 17.23 10.87
C SER A 3 -26.03 16.12 9.87
N LEU A 4 -25.66 14.94 10.39
CA LEU A 4 -25.50 13.65 9.70
C LEU A 4 -26.61 13.38 8.65
N PRO A 5 -26.23 13.10 7.38
CA PRO A 5 -26.65 11.83 6.76
C PRO A 5 -25.61 11.26 5.76
N LEU A 6 -24.33 11.12 6.10
CA LEU A 6 -23.33 10.66 5.11
C LEU A 6 -23.50 9.21 4.65
N LEU A 7 -24.02 8.34 5.51
CA LEU A 7 -24.40 6.98 5.12
C LEU A 7 -25.88 6.87 4.83
N ALA A 8 -26.76 7.69 5.41
CA ALA A 8 -28.20 7.50 5.24
C ALA A 8 -28.63 7.60 3.77
N ASP A 9 -28.00 8.49 2.99
CA ASP A 9 -28.25 8.67 1.56
C ASP A 9 -27.24 7.91 0.67
N HIS A 10 -26.28 7.20 1.26
CA HIS A 10 -25.26 6.47 0.51
C HIS A 10 -25.86 5.18 -0.09
N PRO A 11 -25.65 4.89 -1.39
CA PRO A 11 -26.29 3.77 -2.07
C PRO A 11 -25.99 2.40 -1.44
N TYR A 12 -24.85 2.28 -0.76
CA TYR A 12 -24.40 1.01 -0.17
C TYR A 12 -24.79 0.82 1.30
N ALA A 13 -25.31 1.83 1.97
CA ALA A 13 -25.41 1.85 3.43
C ALA A 13 -26.23 0.72 4.06
N SER A 14 -27.20 0.19 3.31
CA SER A 14 -28.05 -0.91 3.75
C SER A 14 -27.33 -2.25 3.89
N PHE A 15 -26.13 -2.40 3.29
CA PHE A 15 -25.40 -3.68 3.27
C PHE A 15 -23.89 -3.58 3.48
N LEU A 16 -23.32 -2.39 3.72
CA LEU A 16 -21.88 -2.25 3.97
C LEU A 16 -21.37 -3.13 5.12
N ASP A 17 -22.18 -3.41 6.13
CA ASP A 17 -21.84 -4.34 7.23
C ASP A 17 -21.68 -5.81 6.79
N GLN A 18 -22.10 -6.16 5.58
CA GLN A 18 -22.04 -7.51 5.01
C GLN A 18 -20.77 -7.74 4.18
N VAL A 19 -19.91 -6.73 4.02
CA VAL A 19 -18.66 -6.82 3.25
C VAL A 19 -17.44 -6.60 4.13
N GLU A 20 -16.31 -7.15 3.72
CA GLU A 20 -15.01 -7.00 4.34
C GLU A 20 -14.49 -5.56 4.15
N LYS A 21 -13.92 -5.00 5.22
CA LYS A 21 -13.34 -3.64 5.25
C LYS A 21 -14.28 -2.58 4.62
N PRO A 22 -15.50 -2.39 5.15
CA PRO A 22 -16.51 -1.53 4.53
C PRO A 22 -16.15 -0.05 4.43
N ALA A 23 -15.24 0.42 5.28
CA ALA A 23 -14.76 1.79 5.21
C ALA A 23 -14.01 2.13 3.90
N ARG A 24 -13.63 1.14 3.09
CA ARG A 24 -13.09 1.35 1.72
C ARG A 24 -14.06 2.08 0.79
N TYR A 25 -15.36 2.03 1.08
CA TYR A 25 -16.42 2.45 0.18
C TYR A 25 -17.24 3.64 0.68
N ALA A 26 -16.85 4.25 1.80
CA ALA A 26 -17.68 5.25 2.49
C ALA A 26 -17.21 6.71 2.30
N GLY A 27 -15.94 6.91 1.95
CA GLY A 27 -15.34 8.24 1.89
C GLY A 27 -15.31 8.98 3.23
N GLY A 28 -15.16 10.31 3.19
CA GLY A 28 -15.22 11.19 4.36
C GLY A 28 -13.89 11.41 5.07
N GLU A 29 -12.78 11.04 4.43
CA GLU A 29 -11.42 11.28 4.91
C GLU A 29 -11.11 12.79 5.01
N VAL A 30 -10.24 13.15 5.95
CA VAL A 30 -9.71 14.51 6.08
C VAL A 30 -8.88 14.86 4.85
N GLY A 31 -9.06 16.05 4.30
CA GLY A 31 -8.33 16.48 3.09
C GLY A 31 -8.96 15.98 1.79
N SER A 32 -10.10 15.28 1.86
CA SER A 32 -10.93 15.04 0.68
C SER A 32 -11.55 16.35 0.20
N VAL A 33 -11.43 16.63 -1.10
CA VAL A 33 -12.00 17.82 -1.74
C VAL A 33 -13.36 17.47 -2.31
N VAL A 34 -14.39 18.20 -1.91
CA VAL A 34 -15.75 18.08 -2.47
C VAL A 34 -16.12 19.44 -3.06
N LYS A 35 -16.40 19.47 -4.36
CA LYS A 35 -16.84 20.65 -5.10
C LYS A 35 -18.29 20.50 -5.56
N ASP A 36 -18.96 21.63 -5.78
CA ASP A 36 -20.25 21.62 -6.46
C ASP A 36 -20.05 21.21 -7.93
N TRP A 37 -20.76 20.17 -8.37
CA TRP A 37 -20.71 19.67 -9.74
C TRP A 37 -21.20 20.69 -10.77
N ALA A 38 -22.04 21.64 -10.37
CA ALA A 38 -22.52 22.71 -11.24
C ALA A 38 -21.52 23.86 -11.41
N SER A 39 -20.54 23.99 -10.51
CA SER A 39 -19.58 25.12 -10.54
C SER A 39 -18.33 24.85 -11.37
N VAL A 40 -18.14 23.62 -11.86
CA VAL A 40 -16.95 23.21 -12.62
C VAL A 40 -17.23 23.01 -14.11
N GLU A 41 -16.16 23.11 -14.90
CA GLU A 41 -16.17 22.80 -16.33
C GLU A 41 -16.07 21.29 -16.59
N ALA A 42 -15.11 20.60 -15.97
CA ALA A 42 -14.88 19.18 -16.23
C ALA A 42 -14.92 18.32 -14.96
N ARG A 43 -15.61 17.18 -15.04
CA ARG A 43 -15.79 16.23 -13.94
C ARG A 43 -14.97 14.98 -14.20
N VAL A 44 -13.99 14.73 -13.35
CA VAL A 44 -13.04 13.63 -13.51
C VAL A 44 -13.22 12.59 -12.40
N CYS A 45 -13.44 11.33 -12.78
CA CYS A 45 -13.31 10.20 -11.89
C CYS A 45 -11.91 9.62 -12.04
N LEU A 46 -11.07 9.77 -11.01
CA LEU A 46 -9.78 9.10 -10.92
C LEU A 46 -10.02 7.69 -10.38
N ALA A 47 -9.98 6.71 -11.26
CA ALA A 47 -10.18 5.30 -10.98
C ALA A 47 -8.84 4.59 -10.79
N PHE A 48 -8.68 3.87 -9.67
CA PHE A 48 -7.53 3.02 -9.44
C PHE A 48 -7.95 1.55 -9.59
N PRO A 49 -7.33 0.76 -10.50
CA PRO A 49 -7.77 -0.60 -10.83
C PRO A 49 -7.33 -1.65 -9.80
N ASP A 50 -7.36 -1.29 -8.52
CA ASP A 50 -7.10 -2.17 -7.38
C ASP A 50 -7.82 -1.61 -6.13
N VAL A 51 -7.75 -2.33 -5.02
CA VAL A 51 -8.38 -1.95 -3.76
C VAL A 51 -7.82 -0.63 -3.21
N TYR A 52 -8.67 0.06 -2.44
CA TYR A 52 -8.38 1.32 -1.76
C TYR A 52 -7.01 1.34 -1.05
N ASP A 53 -6.66 0.28 -0.30
CA ASP A 53 -5.45 0.21 0.53
C ASP A 53 -4.17 0.40 -0.32
N ILE A 54 -4.18 -0.15 -1.55
CA ILE A 54 -3.08 -0.04 -2.52
C ILE A 54 -3.13 1.32 -3.20
N GLY A 55 -4.30 1.70 -3.75
CA GLY A 55 -4.43 2.93 -4.52
C GLY A 55 -4.16 4.20 -3.70
N MET A 56 -4.50 4.22 -2.41
CA MET A 56 -4.15 5.32 -1.50
C MET A 56 -2.65 5.48 -1.25
N SER A 57 -1.85 4.45 -1.52
CA SER A 57 -0.39 4.51 -1.42
C SER A 57 0.26 5.04 -2.71
N HIS A 58 -0.50 5.18 -3.80
CA HIS A 58 0.04 5.51 -5.12
C HIS A 58 0.33 7.00 -5.28
N LEU A 59 1.61 7.35 -5.54
CA LEU A 59 2.06 8.75 -5.58
C LEU A 59 1.47 9.53 -6.76
N GLY A 60 1.48 8.95 -7.97
CA GLY A 60 0.90 9.60 -9.15
C GLY A 60 -0.59 9.89 -9.00
N PHE A 61 -1.31 9.02 -8.28
CA PHE A 61 -2.73 9.20 -8.02
C PHE A 61 -2.99 10.41 -7.11
N LYS A 62 -2.14 10.60 -6.08
CA LYS A 62 -2.19 11.79 -5.21
C LYS A 62 -1.83 13.08 -5.95
N ILE A 63 -0.82 13.03 -6.82
CA ILE A 63 -0.41 14.17 -7.65
C ILE A 63 -1.59 14.63 -8.52
N LEU A 64 -2.17 13.70 -9.29
CA LEU A 64 -3.29 14.04 -10.19
C LEU A 64 -4.53 14.50 -9.42
N TYR A 65 -4.86 13.85 -8.29
CA TYR A 65 -5.98 14.26 -7.45
C TYR A 65 -5.83 15.70 -6.94
N LYS A 66 -4.63 16.08 -6.49
CA LYS A 66 -4.37 17.45 -6.05
C LYS A 66 -4.43 18.43 -7.22
N LEU A 67 -3.74 18.16 -8.33
CA LEU A 67 -3.67 19.09 -9.46
C LEU A 67 -5.04 19.40 -10.05
N LEU A 68 -5.87 18.38 -10.26
CA LEU A 68 -7.23 18.54 -10.77
C LEU A 68 -8.15 19.23 -9.74
N ASN A 69 -7.91 19.09 -8.45
CA ASN A 69 -8.72 19.78 -7.43
C ASN A 69 -8.21 21.19 -7.09
N ASP A 70 -6.94 21.50 -7.33
CA ASP A 70 -6.40 22.86 -7.20
C ASP A 70 -6.85 23.77 -8.36
N ASP A 71 -7.09 23.22 -9.56
CA ASP A 71 -7.70 23.98 -10.66
C ASP A 71 -9.20 24.20 -10.39
N PRO A 72 -9.70 25.46 -10.35
CA PRO A 72 -11.09 25.75 -10.04
C PRO A 72 -12.08 25.26 -11.11
N ARG A 73 -11.62 24.96 -12.34
CA ARG A 73 -12.46 24.51 -13.46
C ARG A 73 -12.72 23.01 -13.43
N THR A 74 -12.00 22.24 -12.63
CA THR A 74 -12.14 20.78 -12.56
C THR A 74 -12.61 20.34 -11.18
N LEU A 75 -13.31 19.21 -11.10
CA LEU A 75 -13.39 18.39 -9.90
C LEU A 75 -12.80 17.03 -10.18
N ALA A 76 -12.09 16.46 -9.21
CA ALA A 76 -11.62 15.09 -9.26
C ALA A 76 -12.10 14.30 -8.05
N GLU A 77 -12.78 13.19 -8.31
CA GLU A 77 -13.26 12.26 -7.30
C GLU A 77 -12.60 10.88 -7.48
N ARG A 78 -12.43 10.14 -6.40
CA ARG A 78 -11.70 8.87 -6.37
C ARG A 78 -12.65 7.70 -6.46
N CYS A 79 -12.24 6.68 -7.22
CA CYS A 79 -12.90 5.39 -7.24
C CYS A 79 -11.86 4.25 -7.25
N TYR A 80 -12.19 3.12 -6.62
CA TYR A 80 -11.32 1.96 -6.49
C TYR A 80 -12.06 0.70 -6.91
N ALA A 81 -11.32 -0.31 -7.36
CA ALA A 81 -11.92 -1.60 -7.68
C ALA A 81 -12.57 -2.21 -6.41
N PRO A 82 -13.85 -2.58 -6.44
CA PRO A 82 -14.50 -3.22 -5.30
C PRO A 82 -13.92 -4.62 -5.10
N TRP A 83 -13.69 -5.01 -3.86
CA TRP A 83 -13.31 -6.39 -3.55
C TRP A 83 -14.44 -7.37 -3.95
N VAL A 84 -14.11 -8.65 -4.10
CA VAL A 84 -15.00 -9.66 -4.69
C VAL A 84 -16.35 -9.83 -3.99
N ASP A 85 -16.38 -9.63 -2.67
CA ASP A 85 -17.61 -9.67 -1.87
C ASP A 85 -18.49 -8.44 -2.10
N MET A 86 -17.88 -7.25 -2.21
CA MET A 86 -18.55 -6.01 -2.57
C MET A 86 -19.07 -6.04 -4.01
N GLU A 87 -18.27 -6.50 -4.97
CA GLU A 87 -18.71 -6.75 -6.35
C GLU A 87 -19.97 -7.63 -6.35
N ALA A 88 -19.96 -8.75 -5.62
CA ALA A 88 -21.10 -9.64 -5.53
C ALA A 88 -22.36 -8.96 -4.96
N GLN A 89 -22.23 -8.08 -3.95
CA GLN A 89 -23.38 -7.34 -3.41
C GLN A 89 -23.92 -6.31 -4.41
N LEU A 90 -23.05 -5.62 -5.15
CA LEU A 90 -23.42 -4.65 -6.18
C LEU A 90 -24.17 -5.31 -7.34
N VAL A 91 -23.63 -6.40 -7.88
CA VAL A 91 -24.26 -7.19 -8.94
C VAL A 91 -25.62 -7.71 -8.48
N LYS A 92 -25.69 -8.33 -7.29
CA LYS A 92 -26.92 -8.87 -6.73
C LYS A 92 -28.04 -7.83 -6.60
N ARG A 93 -27.68 -6.56 -6.33
CA ARG A 93 -28.63 -5.46 -6.11
C ARG A 93 -28.85 -4.57 -7.33
N GLY A 94 -28.12 -4.79 -8.43
CA GLY A 94 -28.14 -3.89 -9.58
C GLY A 94 -27.70 -2.47 -9.24
N LEU A 95 -26.76 -2.31 -8.29
CA LEU A 95 -26.24 -1.01 -7.88
C LEU A 95 -24.94 -0.69 -8.61
N PRO A 96 -24.72 0.57 -9.03
CA PRO A 96 -23.51 0.96 -9.73
C PRO A 96 -22.32 1.08 -8.77
N LEU A 97 -21.11 0.95 -9.32
CA LEU A 97 -19.88 1.41 -8.67
C LEU A 97 -19.85 2.94 -8.66
N VAL A 98 -19.57 3.54 -7.51
CA VAL A 98 -19.60 5.00 -7.29
C VAL A 98 -18.28 5.57 -6.76
N SER A 99 -18.09 6.88 -6.92
CA SER A 99 -16.98 7.65 -6.34
C SER A 99 -17.09 7.81 -4.82
N LEU A 100 -15.96 8.07 -4.14
CA LEU A 100 -15.93 8.21 -2.67
C LEU A 100 -16.44 9.56 -2.16
N GLU A 101 -16.20 10.64 -2.90
CA GLU A 101 -16.51 12.01 -2.45
C GLU A 101 -18.01 12.32 -2.48
N SER A 102 -18.71 11.89 -3.54
CA SER A 102 -20.12 12.23 -3.76
C SER A 102 -21.03 11.04 -4.08
N ALA A 103 -20.51 9.81 -4.07
CA ALA A 103 -21.26 8.60 -4.40
C ALA A 103 -21.92 8.65 -5.79
N ARG A 104 -21.20 9.20 -6.79
CA ARG A 104 -21.66 9.27 -8.17
C ARG A 104 -21.17 8.08 -9.01
N PRO A 105 -22.03 7.45 -9.82
CA PRO A 105 -21.62 6.44 -10.80
C PRO A 105 -20.58 6.96 -11.79
N LEU A 106 -19.70 6.09 -12.29
CA LEU A 106 -18.65 6.46 -13.25
C LEU A 106 -19.22 7.06 -14.55
N ARG A 107 -20.37 6.56 -15.02
CA ARG A 107 -21.05 7.07 -16.22
C ARG A 107 -21.49 8.55 -16.13
N ASP A 108 -21.59 9.10 -14.92
CA ASP A 108 -22.05 10.49 -14.70
C ASP A 108 -20.91 11.51 -14.91
N PHE A 109 -19.65 11.06 -14.99
CA PHE A 109 -18.48 11.91 -15.17
C PHE A 109 -18.24 12.25 -16.65
N ASP A 110 -17.47 13.32 -16.92
CA ASP A 110 -17.03 13.63 -18.28
C ASP A 110 -15.83 12.77 -18.69
N VAL A 111 -14.97 12.44 -17.70
CA VAL A 111 -13.73 11.67 -17.85
C VAL A 111 -13.64 10.61 -16.76
N VAL A 112 -13.32 9.38 -17.15
CA VAL A 112 -12.90 8.30 -16.24
C VAL A 112 -11.44 7.97 -16.53
N GLY A 113 -10.55 8.27 -15.59
CA GLY A 113 -9.10 8.10 -15.76
C GLY A 113 -8.54 6.95 -14.94
N PHE A 114 -7.88 5.98 -15.58
CA PHE A 114 -7.23 4.83 -14.94
C PHE A 114 -5.71 4.99 -14.81
N SER A 115 -5.16 4.59 -13.65
CA SER A 115 -3.70 4.46 -13.46
C SER A 115 -3.23 3.03 -13.75
N LEU A 116 -2.53 2.83 -14.87
CA LEU A 116 -1.99 1.54 -15.31
C LEU A 116 -0.57 1.34 -14.77
N GLN A 117 -0.46 0.65 -13.64
CA GLN A 117 0.82 0.37 -12.97
C GLN A 117 1.48 -0.91 -13.48
N PHE A 118 0.67 -1.95 -13.71
CA PHE A 118 1.09 -3.25 -14.20
C PHE A 118 -0.14 -4.00 -14.77
N GLU A 119 0.11 -5.05 -15.55
CA GLU A 119 -0.83 -5.63 -16.51
C GLU A 119 -1.89 -6.53 -15.85
N LEU A 120 -1.60 -7.14 -14.70
CA LEU A 120 -2.54 -8.03 -14.00
C LEU A 120 -3.74 -7.29 -13.36
N THR A 121 -3.79 -5.96 -13.49
CA THR A 121 -4.94 -5.15 -13.07
C THR A 121 -5.97 -4.92 -14.18
N TYR A 122 -5.70 -5.39 -15.41
CA TYR A 122 -6.57 -5.17 -16.56
C TYR A 122 -7.99 -5.73 -16.36
N SER A 123 -8.13 -6.91 -15.75
CA SER A 123 -9.46 -7.48 -15.44
C SER A 123 -10.27 -6.59 -14.49
N ASN A 124 -9.61 -5.89 -13.57
CA ASN A 124 -10.27 -4.97 -12.63
C ASN A 124 -10.81 -3.73 -13.34
N ILE A 125 -10.15 -3.24 -14.40
CA ILE A 125 -10.65 -2.12 -15.21
C ILE A 125 -12.01 -2.48 -15.82
N LEU A 126 -12.12 -3.68 -16.40
CA LEU A 126 -13.37 -4.17 -16.98
C LEU A 126 -14.48 -4.27 -15.94
N THR A 127 -14.16 -4.72 -14.72
CA THR A 127 -15.11 -4.72 -13.59
C THR A 127 -15.60 -3.32 -13.24
N MET A 128 -14.67 -2.36 -13.16
CA MET A 128 -15.01 -0.98 -12.82
C MET A 128 -15.86 -0.31 -13.91
N LEU A 129 -15.55 -0.53 -15.19
CA LEU A 129 -16.37 -0.03 -16.30
C LEU A 129 -17.77 -0.64 -16.28
N HIS A 130 -17.86 -1.97 -16.14
CA HIS A 130 -19.14 -2.69 -16.10
C HIS A 130 -20.03 -2.20 -14.94
N LEU A 131 -19.51 -2.20 -13.72
CA LEU A 131 -20.27 -1.76 -12.54
C LEU A 131 -20.51 -0.25 -12.56
N GLY A 132 -19.61 0.53 -13.15
CA GLY A 132 -19.73 1.97 -13.31
C GLY A 132 -20.78 2.40 -14.34
N GLY A 133 -21.33 1.45 -15.10
CA GLY A 133 -22.32 1.71 -16.15
C GLY A 133 -21.72 2.34 -17.41
N VAL A 134 -20.42 2.13 -17.65
CA VAL A 134 -19.71 2.61 -18.85
C VAL A 134 -19.54 1.45 -19.83
N PRO A 135 -19.86 1.61 -21.13
CA PRO A 135 -19.63 0.56 -22.12
C PRO A 135 -18.17 0.07 -22.12
N LEU A 136 -18.01 -1.26 -22.15
CA LEU A 136 -16.72 -1.92 -22.00
C LEU A 136 -15.76 -1.52 -23.12
N ARG A 137 -16.16 -1.74 -24.38
CA ARG A 137 -15.35 -1.40 -25.55
C ARG A 137 -15.51 0.07 -25.91
N ALA A 138 -14.42 0.67 -26.36
CA ALA A 138 -14.42 2.07 -26.78
C ALA A 138 -15.36 2.30 -27.99
N GLU A 139 -15.51 1.31 -28.87
CA GLU A 139 -16.40 1.38 -30.03
C GLU A 139 -17.89 1.40 -29.69
N ASP A 140 -18.26 0.89 -28.51
CA ASP A 140 -19.65 0.86 -28.03
C ASP A 140 -20.06 2.17 -27.33
N ARG A 141 -19.15 3.13 -27.16
CA ARG A 141 -19.41 4.40 -26.46
C ARG A 141 -20.04 5.44 -27.37
N GLY A 142 -21.18 5.97 -26.94
CA GLY A 142 -21.91 7.03 -27.63
C GLY A 142 -21.36 8.44 -27.36
N GLU A 143 -22.10 9.43 -27.85
CA GLU A 143 -21.75 10.86 -27.72
C GLU A 143 -21.77 11.34 -26.26
N ASP A 144 -22.68 10.81 -25.45
CA ASP A 144 -22.92 11.21 -24.07
C ASP A 144 -22.06 10.45 -23.04
N ASP A 145 -21.50 9.30 -23.41
CA ASP A 145 -20.66 8.50 -22.52
C ASP A 145 -19.35 9.25 -22.14
N PRO A 146 -18.79 9.00 -20.95
CA PRO A 146 -17.48 9.53 -20.57
C PRO A 146 -16.40 9.14 -21.58
N ILE A 147 -15.35 9.94 -21.66
CA ILE A 147 -14.08 9.45 -22.22
C ILE A 147 -13.39 8.60 -21.15
N VAL A 148 -12.98 7.39 -21.53
CA VAL A 148 -12.15 6.54 -20.69
C VAL A 148 -10.70 6.73 -21.09
N ILE A 149 -9.92 7.35 -20.21
CA ILE A 149 -8.50 7.57 -20.41
C ILE A 149 -7.67 6.71 -19.47
N ALA A 150 -6.42 6.45 -19.83
CA ALA A 150 -5.48 5.80 -18.95
C ALA A 150 -4.08 6.42 -19.02
N GLY A 151 -3.29 6.25 -17.97
CA GLY A 151 -1.89 6.70 -17.92
C GLY A 151 -1.07 5.87 -16.95
N GLY A 152 0.21 6.18 -16.79
CA GLY A 152 1.15 5.41 -15.97
C GLY A 152 2.10 4.55 -16.80
N PRO A 153 3.02 3.80 -16.14
CA PRO A 153 4.08 3.06 -16.83
C PRO A 153 3.61 2.18 -17.99
N THR A 154 2.50 1.45 -17.82
CA THR A 154 2.05 0.49 -18.84
C THR A 154 1.22 1.12 -19.96
N ALA A 155 0.94 2.42 -19.91
CA ALA A 155 0.43 3.16 -21.06
C ALA A 155 1.42 3.17 -22.23
N THR A 156 2.71 2.86 -21.99
CA THR A 156 3.75 2.75 -23.03
C THR A 156 3.67 1.47 -23.87
N HIS A 157 2.84 0.50 -23.49
CA HIS A 157 2.64 -0.77 -24.21
C HIS A 157 1.20 -1.26 -24.05
N PRO A 158 0.20 -0.49 -24.49
CA PRO A 158 -1.18 -0.68 -24.04
C PRO A 158 -2.01 -1.59 -24.93
N GLU A 159 -1.46 -2.13 -26.03
CA GLU A 159 -2.24 -2.81 -27.06
C GLU A 159 -3.20 -3.90 -26.52
N PRO A 160 -2.83 -4.71 -25.51
CA PRO A 160 -3.76 -5.71 -24.95
C PRO A 160 -5.00 -5.14 -24.25
N ILE A 161 -4.96 -3.88 -23.78
CA ILE A 161 -6.08 -3.19 -23.12
C ILE A 161 -6.67 -2.07 -24.00
N ALA A 162 -6.00 -1.72 -25.11
CA ALA A 162 -6.36 -0.60 -25.97
C ALA A 162 -7.83 -0.61 -26.45
N PRO A 163 -8.47 -1.76 -26.79
CA PRO A 163 -9.88 -1.77 -27.20
C PRO A 163 -10.88 -1.30 -26.14
N PHE A 164 -10.48 -1.23 -24.87
CA PHE A 164 -11.32 -0.76 -23.75
C PHE A 164 -11.06 0.70 -23.39
N LEU A 165 -10.11 1.37 -24.02
CA LEU A 165 -9.67 2.73 -23.69
C LEU A 165 -9.90 3.66 -24.89
N ASP A 166 -10.41 4.87 -24.65
CA ASP A 166 -10.55 5.87 -25.70
C ASP A 166 -9.21 6.57 -26.00
N ALA A 167 -8.44 6.87 -24.96
CA ALA A 167 -7.15 7.54 -25.08
C ALA A 167 -6.18 7.14 -23.96
N LEU A 168 -4.88 7.28 -24.23
CA LEU A 168 -3.82 7.02 -23.27
C LEU A 168 -2.85 8.20 -23.20
N VAL A 169 -2.63 8.72 -22.00
CA VAL A 169 -1.63 9.75 -21.74
C VAL A 169 -0.28 9.08 -21.53
N ILE A 170 0.69 9.42 -22.37
CA ILE A 170 2.03 8.83 -22.37
C ILE A 170 2.99 9.76 -21.63
N GLY A 171 3.70 9.23 -20.62
CA GLY A 171 4.66 10.00 -19.82
C GLY A 171 4.03 10.69 -18.61
N ASP A 172 4.46 11.91 -18.34
CA ASP A 172 4.04 12.68 -17.18
C ASP A 172 2.62 13.24 -17.35
N GLY A 173 1.76 12.98 -16.36
CA GLY A 173 0.33 13.32 -16.43
C GLY A 173 -0.03 14.70 -15.87
N GLU A 174 0.90 15.39 -15.20
CA GLU A 174 0.64 16.60 -14.42
C GLU A 174 -0.04 17.72 -15.23
N GLU A 175 0.44 17.95 -16.45
CA GLU A 175 -0.15 18.94 -17.37
C GLU A 175 -1.29 18.32 -18.19
N LYS A 176 -1.02 17.15 -18.78
CA LYS A 176 -1.90 16.52 -19.78
C LYS A 176 -3.24 16.08 -19.21
N ALA A 177 -3.31 15.68 -17.94
CA ALA A 177 -4.58 15.26 -17.33
C ALA A 177 -5.63 16.39 -17.34
N THR A 178 -5.23 17.59 -16.94
CA THR A 178 -6.11 18.78 -16.93
C THR A 178 -6.41 19.25 -18.35
N GLU A 179 -5.39 19.30 -19.21
CA GLU A 179 -5.55 19.72 -20.61
C GLU A 179 -6.54 18.84 -21.39
N VAL A 180 -6.43 17.52 -21.25
CA VAL A 180 -7.33 16.55 -21.89
C VAL A 180 -8.75 16.69 -21.33
N ALA A 181 -8.90 16.77 -20.00
CA ALA A 181 -10.22 16.84 -19.37
C ALA A 181 -11.00 18.08 -19.78
N LEU A 182 -10.36 19.25 -19.78
CA LEU A 182 -10.99 20.51 -20.20
C LEU A 182 -11.28 20.51 -21.69
N THR A 183 -10.32 20.08 -22.53
CA THR A 183 -10.52 20.06 -23.99
C THR A 183 -11.67 19.14 -24.39
N TRP A 184 -11.73 17.93 -23.82
CA TRP A 184 -12.80 16.98 -24.08
C TRP A 184 -14.17 17.56 -23.69
N THR A 185 -14.26 18.10 -22.48
CA THR A 185 -15.54 18.55 -21.92
C THR A 185 -16.05 19.81 -22.65
N ARG A 186 -15.16 20.74 -22.99
CA ARG A 186 -15.50 21.91 -23.79
C ARG A 186 -16.07 21.52 -25.15
N LEU A 187 -15.36 20.66 -25.89
CA LEU A 187 -15.82 20.22 -27.22
C LEU A 187 -17.13 19.41 -27.15
N LYS A 188 -17.34 18.63 -26.07
CA LYS A 188 -18.62 17.93 -25.83
C LYS A 188 -19.77 18.93 -25.67
N ARG A 189 -19.56 20.00 -24.88
CA ARG A 189 -20.56 21.07 -24.67
C ARG A 189 -20.84 21.87 -25.94
N GLU A 190 -19.85 22.02 -26.82
CA GLU A 190 -20.00 22.64 -28.15
C GLU A 190 -20.73 21.75 -29.17
N GLY A 191 -21.08 20.50 -28.81
CA GLY A 191 -21.78 19.57 -29.69
C GLY A 191 -20.88 18.94 -30.77
N VAL A 192 -19.55 18.95 -30.57
CA VAL A 192 -18.60 18.35 -31.52
C VAL A 192 -18.72 16.81 -31.47
N PRO A 193 -18.87 16.12 -32.61
CA PRO A 193 -18.97 14.66 -32.64
C PRO A 193 -17.79 13.96 -31.95
N ARG A 194 -18.04 12.83 -31.29
CA ARG A 194 -17.05 12.07 -30.48
C ARG A 194 -15.75 11.83 -31.23
N ARG A 195 -15.84 11.40 -32.50
CA ARG A 195 -14.67 11.15 -33.34
C ARG A 195 -13.79 12.39 -33.52
N GLU A 196 -14.38 13.55 -33.76
CA GLU A 196 -13.64 14.80 -33.93
C GLU A 196 -13.05 15.29 -32.60
N ARG A 197 -13.72 15.02 -31.48
CA ARG A 197 -13.17 15.25 -30.14
C ARG A 197 -11.92 14.39 -29.89
N LEU A 198 -11.97 13.11 -30.25
CA LEU A 198 -10.83 12.20 -30.13
C LEU A 198 -9.64 12.66 -30.99
N ILE A 199 -9.88 13.14 -32.21
CA ILE A 199 -8.84 13.72 -33.07
C ILE A 199 -8.24 14.97 -32.42
N ALA A 200 -9.06 15.85 -31.86
CA ALA A 200 -8.58 17.04 -31.17
C ALA A 200 -7.69 16.70 -29.97
N ILE A 201 -8.08 15.68 -29.18
CA ILE A 201 -7.27 15.18 -28.06
C ILE A 201 -5.95 14.56 -28.54
N ALA A 202 -5.94 13.76 -29.62
CA ALA A 202 -4.72 13.19 -30.18
C ALA A 202 -3.73 14.27 -30.67
N ARG A 203 -4.25 15.40 -31.18
CA ARG A 203 -3.44 16.55 -31.64
C ARG A 203 -2.78 17.33 -30.51
N LEU A 204 -3.17 17.13 -29.25
CA LEU A 204 -2.48 17.74 -28.10
C LEU A 204 -1.05 17.20 -27.93
N GLY A 205 -0.69 16.10 -28.60
CA GLY A 205 0.58 15.41 -28.39
C GLY A 205 0.60 14.66 -27.06
N ALA A 206 1.48 13.67 -26.95
CA ALA A 206 1.55 12.78 -25.78
C ALA A 206 0.28 12.01 -25.43
N VAL A 207 -0.69 11.96 -26.36
CA VAL A 207 -1.94 11.22 -26.19
C VAL A 207 -2.12 10.25 -27.35
N TYR A 208 -2.10 8.96 -27.03
CA TYR A 208 -2.37 7.89 -27.99
C TYR A 208 -3.87 7.56 -27.99
N VAL A 209 -4.51 7.62 -29.16
CA VAL A 209 -5.94 7.30 -29.36
C VAL A 209 -6.03 6.08 -30.28
N PRO A 210 -6.22 4.85 -29.75
CA PRO A 210 -6.06 3.61 -30.52
C PRO A 210 -6.92 3.51 -31.78
N SER A 211 -8.13 4.09 -31.75
CA SER A 211 -9.08 4.08 -32.87
C SER A 211 -8.66 4.91 -34.08
N LEU A 212 -7.63 5.76 -33.94
CA LEU A 212 -7.12 6.63 -34.99
C LEU A 212 -5.89 6.05 -35.71
N TYR A 213 -5.52 4.81 -35.46
CA TYR A 213 -4.37 4.16 -36.10
C TYR A 213 -4.75 2.82 -36.72
N ALA A 214 -4.23 2.56 -37.91
CA ALA A 214 -4.34 1.27 -38.58
C ALA A 214 -3.39 0.27 -37.92
N THR A 215 -3.75 -1.02 -37.96
CA THR A 215 -2.87 -2.11 -37.55
C THR A 215 -2.55 -3.03 -38.73
N ARG A 216 -1.46 -3.79 -38.62
CA ARG A 216 -1.09 -4.87 -39.55
C ARG A 216 -0.43 -6.02 -38.80
N LEU A 217 -0.35 -7.19 -39.43
CA LEU A 217 0.48 -8.28 -38.93
C LEU A 217 1.96 -8.00 -39.24
N ASP A 218 2.81 -8.20 -38.24
CA ASP A 218 4.25 -8.26 -38.41
C ASP A 218 4.64 -9.65 -38.95
N PRO A 219 5.38 -9.74 -40.08
CA PRO A 219 5.68 -11.01 -40.72
C PRO A 219 6.65 -11.90 -39.92
N ASP A 220 7.48 -11.31 -39.06
CA ASP A 220 8.52 -12.03 -38.32
C ASP A 220 8.00 -12.63 -37.01
N THR A 221 7.08 -11.92 -36.34
CA THR A 221 6.53 -12.33 -35.04
C THR A 221 5.09 -12.85 -35.12
N GLY A 222 4.35 -12.47 -36.16
CA GLY A 222 2.91 -12.71 -36.24
C GLY A 222 2.09 -11.86 -35.25
N PHE A 223 2.68 -10.82 -34.66
CA PHE A 223 1.96 -9.87 -33.82
C PHE A 223 1.17 -8.86 -34.63
N VAL A 224 0.05 -8.40 -34.08
CA VAL A 224 -0.66 -7.22 -34.57
C VAL A 224 0.07 -5.97 -34.05
N VAL A 225 0.63 -5.19 -34.98
CA VAL A 225 1.37 -3.95 -34.69
C VAL A 225 0.64 -2.74 -35.25
N VAL A 226 0.78 -1.61 -34.57
CA VAL A 226 0.25 -0.32 -35.04
C VAL A 226 1.10 0.16 -36.21
N ASP A 227 0.46 0.45 -37.34
CA ASP A 227 1.13 0.69 -38.60
C ASP A 227 1.34 2.16 -38.93
N ARG A 228 0.24 2.92 -38.96
CA ARG A 228 0.19 4.32 -39.39
C ARG A 228 -1.07 5.03 -38.87
N PRO A 229 -1.06 6.36 -38.78
CA PRO A 229 -2.27 7.12 -38.49
C PRO A 229 -3.33 7.00 -39.61
N LEU A 230 -4.59 7.10 -39.22
CA LEU A 230 -5.76 7.14 -40.10
C LEU A 230 -6.22 8.56 -40.44
N VAL A 231 -5.67 9.56 -39.75
CA VAL A 231 -6.03 10.98 -39.87
C VAL A 231 -4.76 11.81 -39.97
N ASP A 232 -4.79 12.83 -40.83
CA ASP A 232 -3.65 13.73 -41.00
C ASP A 232 -3.43 14.64 -39.78
N GLY A 233 -2.16 14.85 -39.46
CA GLY A 233 -1.72 15.78 -38.41
C GLY A 233 -1.82 15.25 -36.98
N ILE A 234 -1.94 13.93 -36.78
CA ILE A 234 -1.73 13.30 -35.47
C ILE A 234 -0.30 12.70 -35.39
N PRO A 235 0.34 12.67 -34.21
CA PRO A 235 1.72 12.20 -34.06
C PRO A 235 1.90 10.73 -34.44
N PHE A 236 3.01 10.40 -35.11
CA PHE A 236 3.42 9.02 -35.31
C PHE A 236 4.95 8.94 -35.49
N PRO A 237 5.70 8.29 -34.58
CA PRO A 237 5.25 7.69 -33.33
C PRO A 237 4.61 8.71 -32.36
N VAL A 238 3.92 8.22 -31.34
CA VAL A 238 3.34 9.07 -30.29
C VAL A 238 4.42 9.37 -29.25
N ASP A 239 4.82 10.63 -29.15
CA ASP A 239 5.78 11.10 -28.15
C ASP A 239 5.23 11.00 -26.72
N ARG A 240 6.09 11.16 -25.72
CA ARG A 240 5.70 11.26 -24.30
C ARG A 240 5.70 12.71 -23.80
N ALA A 241 4.87 13.00 -22.82
CA ALA A 241 4.95 14.21 -22.03
C ALA A 241 6.08 14.11 -21.01
N LEU A 242 6.82 15.21 -20.85
CA LEU A 242 7.85 15.39 -19.82
C LEU A 242 7.67 16.77 -19.22
N VAL A 243 7.55 16.84 -17.89
CA VAL A 243 7.39 18.12 -17.17
C VAL A 243 8.63 18.50 -16.37
N ASP A 244 8.79 19.78 -16.08
CA ASP A 244 9.69 20.22 -14.99
C ASP A 244 9.01 19.93 -13.65
N LEU A 245 9.57 19.01 -12.86
CA LEU A 245 9.00 18.62 -11.57
C LEU A 245 8.89 19.79 -10.59
N ASN A 246 9.71 20.83 -10.73
CA ASN A 246 9.71 21.99 -9.84
C ASN A 246 8.58 22.99 -10.15
N GLN A 247 7.94 22.88 -11.32
CA GLN A 247 6.71 23.61 -11.66
C GLN A 247 5.46 22.94 -11.07
N TYR A 248 5.58 21.67 -10.67
CA TYR A 248 4.51 20.88 -10.08
C TYR A 248 4.94 20.34 -8.70
N PRO A 249 4.95 21.19 -7.65
CA PRO A 249 5.32 20.76 -6.30
C PRO A 249 4.53 19.53 -5.85
N PHE A 250 5.20 18.63 -5.13
CA PHE A 250 4.55 17.41 -4.66
C PHE A 250 3.39 17.76 -3.68
N PRO A 251 2.28 17.02 -3.69
CA PRO A 251 1.14 17.29 -2.80
C PRO A 251 1.53 17.33 -1.32
N ASP A 252 1.24 18.47 -0.68
CA ASP A 252 1.33 18.63 0.78
C ASP A 252 0.01 18.29 1.49
N GLU A 253 -1.01 17.93 0.74
CA GLU A 253 -2.34 17.59 1.22
C GLU A 253 -2.86 16.41 0.42
N SER A 254 -3.28 15.37 1.14
CA SER A 254 -3.89 14.18 0.55
C SER A 254 -4.89 13.60 1.56
N PRO A 255 -5.93 12.89 1.09
CA PRO A 255 -6.92 12.32 1.99
C PRO A 255 -6.29 11.38 3.05
N THR A 256 -6.60 11.61 4.33
CA THR A 256 -6.14 10.79 5.47
C THR A 256 -7.25 10.51 6.49
N GLY A 257 -7.02 9.52 7.36
CA GLY A 257 -7.99 9.13 8.39
C GLY A 257 -9.12 8.23 7.90
N GLY A 258 -8.93 7.59 6.75
CA GLY A 258 -9.71 6.43 6.29
C GLY A 258 -9.09 5.10 6.75
N PRO A 259 -9.44 3.97 6.08
CA PRO A 259 -8.80 2.68 6.32
C PRO A 259 -7.28 2.75 6.16
N GLU A 260 -6.56 1.91 6.90
CA GLU A 260 -5.10 1.77 6.75
C GLU A 260 -4.70 1.44 5.31
N ALA A 261 -3.88 2.32 4.73
CA ALA A 261 -3.22 2.07 3.45
C ALA A 261 -2.03 1.12 3.64
N ILE A 262 -1.59 0.44 2.57
CA ILE A 262 -0.41 -0.45 2.61
C ILE A 262 0.83 0.29 3.09
N PHE A 263 1.02 1.54 2.66
CA PHE A 263 2.03 2.45 3.18
C PHE A 263 1.35 3.66 3.85
N ASP A 264 0.88 3.46 5.08
CA ASP A 264 0.22 4.50 5.88
C ASP A 264 1.19 5.52 6.50
N ARG A 265 1.93 6.22 5.62
CA ARG A 265 2.93 7.24 5.93
C ARG A 265 3.01 8.30 4.83
N MET A 266 3.66 9.42 5.12
CA MET A 266 3.72 10.56 4.20
C MET A 266 4.85 10.33 3.23
N SER A 267 4.55 9.73 2.07
CA SER A 267 5.56 9.39 1.06
C SER A 267 5.66 10.50 0.01
N ILE A 268 6.85 11.08 -0.15
CA ILE A 268 7.12 12.20 -1.07
C ILE A 268 8.11 11.76 -2.14
N GLU A 269 7.74 11.95 -3.41
CA GLU A 269 8.63 11.73 -4.56
C GLU A 269 9.70 12.83 -4.57
N ILE A 270 10.98 12.46 -4.48
CA ILE A 270 12.11 13.42 -4.47
C ILE A 270 12.84 13.52 -5.81
N ALA A 271 12.66 12.54 -6.69
CA ALA A 271 13.20 12.51 -8.04
C ALA A 271 12.41 11.52 -8.90
N ARG A 272 12.35 11.78 -10.21
CA ARG A 272 11.76 10.89 -11.23
C ARG A 272 12.82 10.43 -12.21
N GLY A 273 12.76 9.14 -12.57
CA GLY A 273 13.81 8.50 -13.38
C GLY A 273 14.97 7.95 -12.55
N CYS A 274 15.93 7.33 -13.24
CA CYS A 274 17.09 6.70 -12.62
C CYS A 274 18.34 6.95 -13.47
N THR A 275 19.47 7.27 -12.82
CA THR A 275 20.78 7.44 -13.47
C THR A 275 21.33 6.12 -14.03
N GLU A 276 20.74 5.01 -13.64
CA GLU A 276 21.30 3.67 -13.81
C GLU A 276 20.68 2.96 -15.00
N GLY A 277 21.44 2.05 -15.61
CA GLY A 277 21.12 1.47 -16.91
C GLY A 277 20.71 -0.01 -16.87
N CYS A 278 20.06 -0.45 -15.79
CA CYS A 278 19.73 -1.87 -15.60
C CYS A 278 18.86 -2.40 -16.75
N ARG A 279 19.30 -3.49 -17.40
CA ARG A 279 18.76 -3.97 -18.69
C ARG A 279 17.40 -4.65 -18.63
N PHE A 280 16.94 -4.98 -17.43
CA PHE A 280 15.60 -5.51 -17.17
C PHE A 280 14.61 -4.42 -16.72
N CYS A 281 15.08 -3.23 -16.35
CA CYS A 281 14.27 -2.26 -15.62
C CYS A 281 13.58 -1.29 -16.59
N GLN A 282 12.29 -1.51 -16.84
CA GLN A 282 11.47 -0.62 -17.67
C GLN A 282 11.46 0.82 -17.13
N ALA A 283 11.23 1.00 -15.82
CA ALA A 283 11.24 2.31 -15.18
C ALA A 283 12.58 3.06 -15.38
N GLY A 284 13.71 2.34 -15.44
CA GLY A 284 15.03 2.91 -15.71
C GLY A 284 15.21 3.40 -17.15
N MET A 285 14.29 3.06 -18.05
CA MET A 285 14.29 3.45 -19.46
C MET A 285 13.21 4.48 -19.77
N ILE A 286 11.94 4.20 -19.43
CA ILE A 286 10.79 5.04 -19.81
C ILE A 286 10.71 6.39 -19.08
N TYR A 287 11.39 6.54 -17.94
CA TYR A 287 11.41 7.79 -17.17
C TYR A 287 12.66 8.64 -17.38
N ARG A 288 13.51 8.31 -18.36
CA ARG A 288 14.68 9.15 -18.68
C ARG A 288 14.23 10.50 -19.25
N PRO A 289 14.94 11.60 -18.99
CA PRO A 289 16.12 11.72 -18.12
C PRO A 289 15.75 11.75 -16.63
N VAL A 290 16.74 11.51 -15.76
CA VAL A 290 16.54 11.71 -14.31
C VAL A 290 16.32 13.19 -14.02
N ARG A 291 15.30 13.48 -13.21
CA ARG A 291 14.91 14.83 -12.80
C ARG A 291 14.76 14.85 -11.29
N GLU A 292 15.53 15.69 -10.61
CA GLU A 292 15.53 15.83 -9.16
C GLU A 292 14.64 17.02 -8.77
N ARG A 293 13.88 16.91 -7.67
CA ARG A 293 13.10 18.04 -7.15
C ARG A 293 13.99 18.95 -6.32
N ASP A 294 13.61 20.22 -6.28
CA ASP A 294 14.27 21.21 -5.45
C ASP A 294 14.25 20.79 -3.97
N PRO A 295 15.41 20.73 -3.31
CA PRO A 295 15.50 20.21 -1.95
C PRO A 295 14.84 21.09 -0.89
N GLU A 296 14.69 22.40 -1.12
CA GLU A 296 13.97 23.27 -0.20
C GLU A 296 12.47 23.09 -0.34
N GLN A 297 11.97 22.97 -1.58
CA GLN A 297 10.57 22.61 -1.82
C GLN A 297 10.22 21.26 -1.17
N ILE A 298 11.12 20.27 -1.22
CA ILE A 298 10.93 18.98 -0.51
C ILE A 298 10.78 19.22 0.99
N VAL A 299 11.72 19.95 1.62
CA VAL A 299 11.68 20.22 3.07
C VAL A 299 10.38 20.94 3.46
N ASP A 300 9.99 21.96 2.70
CA ASP A 300 8.79 22.73 2.98
C ASP A 300 7.52 21.89 2.80
N THR A 301 7.47 21.08 1.75
CA THR A 301 6.37 20.15 1.50
C THR A 301 6.25 19.12 2.62
N VAL A 302 7.36 18.51 3.05
CA VAL A 302 7.38 17.57 4.19
C VAL A 302 6.77 18.22 5.44
N MET A 303 7.22 19.43 5.80
CA MET A 303 6.77 20.09 7.01
C MET A 303 5.28 20.46 6.96
N ARG A 304 4.80 20.98 5.82
CA ARG A 304 3.37 21.28 5.62
C ARG A 304 2.53 20.01 5.62
N ALA A 305 2.98 18.96 4.94
CA ALA A 305 2.26 17.70 4.83
C ALA A 305 2.10 16.99 6.17
N VAL A 306 3.15 16.98 6.99
CA VAL A 306 3.11 16.52 8.37
C VAL A 306 2.08 17.29 9.19
N GLN A 307 2.11 18.63 9.11
CA GLN A 307 1.22 19.48 9.89
C GLN A 307 -0.25 19.29 9.49
N LYS A 308 -0.54 19.23 8.18
CA LYS A 308 -1.89 19.06 7.64
C LYS A 308 -2.46 17.67 7.88
N SER A 309 -1.63 16.62 7.74
CA SER A 309 -2.09 15.22 7.84
C SER A 309 -2.05 14.65 9.27
N GLY A 310 -1.16 15.16 10.13
CA GLY A 310 -0.91 14.64 11.47
C GLY A 310 -0.11 13.32 11.51
N GLN A 311 0.41 12.84 10.39
CA GLN A 311 1.20 11.61 10.34
C GLN A 311 2.53 11.71 11.11
N ASP A 312 3.00 10.58 11.62
CA ASP A 312 4.25 10.45 12.40
C ASP A 312 5.36 9.68 11.70
N GLU A 313 5.13 9.32 10.44
CA GLU A 313 6.15 8.76 9.56
C GLU A 313 6.10 9.50 8.23
N VAL A 314 7.28 9.95 7.78
CA VAL A 314 7.52 10.52 6.46
C VAL A 314 8.45 9.56 5.72
N SER A 315 8.26 9.38 4.41
CA SER A 315 9.20 8.66 3.57
C SER A 315 9.63 9.47 2.36
N LEU A 316 10.93 9.50 2.10
CA LEU A 316 11.46 10.00 0.82
C LEU A 316 11.56 8.84 -0.17
N THR A 317 11.03 9.05 -1.37
CA THR A 317 10.87 8.02 -2.39
C THR A 317 11.39 8.48 -3.75
N ALA A 318 12.20 7.63 -4.38
CA ALA A 318 12.60 7.70 -5.78
C ALA A 318 12.90 6.27 -6.27
N LEU A 319 13.10 6.10 -7.59
CA LEU A 319 13.55 4.81 -8.15
C LEU A 319 14.92 4.40 -7.58
N SER A 320 15.77 5.37 -7.27
CA SER A 320 17.03 5.16 -6.56
C SER A 320 17.34 6.34 -5.64
N THR A 321 16.85 6.29 -4.40
CA THR A 321 16.99 7.39 -3.44
C THR A 321 18.45 7.70 -3.08
N ALA A 322 19.30 6.66 -3.02
CA ALA A 322 20.72 6.81 -2.76
C ALA A 322 21.49 7.51 -3.90
N ASP A 323 20.90 7.62 -5.09
CA ASP A 323 21.49 8.29 -6.25
C ASP A 323 20.98 9.74 -6.44
N VAL A 324 20.17 10.26 -5.51
CA VAL A 324 19.80 11.68 -5.51
C VAL A 324 21.02 12.50 -5.08
N SER A 325 21.38 13.51 -5.87
CA SER A 325 22.67 14.20 -5.76
C SER A 325 22.92 14.81 -4.38
N CYS A 326 21.86 15.29 -3.74
CA CYS A 326 21.92 15.97 -2.45
C CYS A 326 21.30 15.15 -1.30
N ILE A 327 21.24 13.82 -1.42
CA ILE A 327 20.51 12.96 -0.47
C ILE A 327 20.99 13.10 0.98
N SER A 328 22.31 13.05 1.25
CA SER A 328 22.85 13.17 2.60
C SER A 328 22.48 14.49 3.29
N PRO A 329 22.78 15.68 2.70
CA PRO A 329 22.39 16.94 3.32
C PRO A 329 20.86 17.13 3.40
N LEU A 330 20.10 16.59 2.44
CA LEU A 330 18.63 16.64 2.46
C LEU A 330 18.06 15.84 3.63
N VAL A 331 18.46 14.57 3.79
CA VAL A 331 18.01 13.70 4.90
C VAL A 331 18.34 14.34 6.24
N LYS A 332 19.53 14.92 6.37
CA LYS A 332 19.93 15.64 7.59
C LYS A 332 19.03 16.85 7.87
N LYS A 333 18.83 17.74 6.89
CA LYS A 333 17.97 18.95 7.04
C LYS A 333 16.53 18.55 7.39
N VAL A 334 15.98 17.52 6.76
CA VAL A 334 14.64 16.98 7.08
C VAL A 334 14.60 16.37 8.49
N THR A 335 15.57 15.52 8.84
CA THR A 335 15.63 14.86 10.16
C THR A 335 15.76 15.86 11.31
N ASP A 336 16.58 16.90 11.15
CA ASP A 336 16.75 17.98 12.14
C ASP A 336 15.44 18.74 12.40
N ARG A 337 14.58 18.85 11.37
CA ARG A 337 13.25 19.47 11.50
C ARG A 337 12.23 18.51 12.10
N LEU A 338 12.17 17.26 11.63
CA LEU A 338 11.22 16.25 12.09
C LEU A 338 11.47 15.78 13.53
N THR A 339 12.73 15.74 13.97
CA THR A 339 13.09 15.32 15.34
C THR A 339 12.46 16.24 16.39
N LYS A 340 12.34 17.54 16.09
CA LYS A 340 11.68 18.53 16.96
C LYS A 340 10.20 18.21 17.17
N GLU A 341 9.57 17.65 16.15
CA GLU A 341 8.16 17.23 16.14
C GLU A 341 7.96 15.77 16.57
N ARG A 342 9.04 15.05 16.89
CA ARG A 342 9.04 13.60 17.24
C ARG A 342 8.49 12.72 16.12
N ILE A 343 8.82 13.04 14.87
CA ILE A 343 8.36 12.34 13.68
C ILE A 343 9.49 11.50 13.09
N SER A 344 9.12 10.31 12.60
CA SER A 344 10.06 9.38 11.97
C SER A 344 10.21 9.67 10.48
N LEU A 345 11.43 9.48 9.97
CA LEU A 345 11.81 9.54 8.56
C LEU A 345 12.25 8.15 8.10
N GLY A 346 11.56 7.57 7.13
CA GLY A 346 11.98 6.40 6.40
C GLY A 346 12.61 6.77 5.05
N VAL A 347 13.64 6.03 4.64
CA VAL A 347 14.20 6.16 3.28
C VAL A 347 13.95 4.86 2.54
N SER A 348 13.24 4.96 1.42
CA SER A 348 12.93 3.81 0.56
C SER A 348 14.00 3.61 -0.51
N SER A 349 14.15 2.39 -1.03
CA SER A 349 15.01 2.06 -2.18
C SER A 349 16.50 2.42 -2.02
N LEU A 350 17.16 1.82 -1.02
CA LEU A 350 18.58 2.01 -0.76
C LEU A 350 19.45 1.04 -1.60
N ARG A 351 20.43 1.57 -2.33
CA ARG A 351 21.49 0.77 -2.95
C ARG A 351 22.59 0.47 -1.94
N ALA A 352 23.25 -0.67 -2.10
CA ALA A 352 24.27 -1.15 -1.16
C ALA A 352 25.42 -0.13 -0.97
N TYR A 353 25.94 0.42 -2.06
CA TYR A 353 27.18 1.19 -2.09
C TYR A 353 27.03 2.71 -1.90
N GLY A 354 25.81 3.23 -1.68
CA GLY A 354 25.51 4.67 -1.60
C GLY A 354 25.27 5.22 -0.20
N LEU A 355 25.41 4.40 0.85
CA LEU A 355 25.13 4.80 2.22
C LEU A 355 26.39 5.27 2.93
N GLU A 356 26.57 6.60 3.01
CA GLU A 356 27.58 7.20 3.86
C GLU A 356 27.37 6.78 5.34
N PRO A 357 28.44 6.64 6.14
CA PRO A 357 28.35 6.34 7.57
C PRO A 357 27.34 7.22 8.32
N ASP A 358 27.33 8.52 8.03
CA ASP A 358 26.46 9.51 8.64
C ASP A 358 24.98 9.22 8.34
N LEU A 359 24.66 8.84 7.10
CA LEU A 359 23.30 8.47 6.71
C LEU A 359 22.82 7.21 7.43
N LEU A 360 23.70 6.21 7.60
CA LEU A 360 23.37 5.02 8.40
C LEU A 360 23.13 5.38 9.87
N ASP A 361 23.94 6.27 10.43
CA ASP A 361 23.79 6.68 11.83
C ASP A 361 22.49 7.48 12.05
N GLU A 362 22.10 8.33 11.10
CA GLU A 362 20.79 8.99 11.09
C GLU A 362 19.64 7.97 10.90
N LEU A 363 19.76 7.01 9.96
CA LEU A 363 18.78 5.95 9.74
C LEU A 363 18.58 5.05 10.98
N LYS A 364 19.61 4.92 11.82
CA LYS A 364 19.51 4.21 13.10
C LYS A 364 18.72 5.00 14.14
N ARG A 365 18.74 6.34 14.12
CA ARG A 365 17.91 7.17 15.02
C ARG A 365 16.42 6.97 14.77
N VAL A 366 16.05 6.66 13.53
CA VAL A 366 14.70 6.32 13.09
C VAL A 366 14.34 4.83 13.21
N ARG A 367 15.27 4.03 13.77
CA ARG A 367 15.03 2.67 14.33
C ARG A 367 14.39 1.66 13.35
N ALA A 368 14.81 1.67 12.09
CA ALA A 368 14.47 0.59 11.15
C ALA A 368 14.92 -0.78 11.69
N THR A 369 14.06 -1.81 11.61
CA THR A 369 14.32 -3.16 12.14
C THR A 369 15.28 -4.00 11.29
N GLY A 370 15.49 -3.59 10.03
CA GLY A 370 16.44 -4.18 9.09
C GLY A 370 16.51 -3.33 7.82
N LEU A 371 17.54 -3.54 7.01
CA LEU A 371 17.75 -2.83 5.75
C LEU A 371 17.60 -3.77 4.56
N THR A 372 17.00 -3.27 3.49
CA THR A 372 16.76 -4.03 2.27
C THR A 372 17.60 -3.47 1.13
N PHE A 373 18.30 -4.35 0.42
CA PHE A 373 19.13 -4.02 -0.72
C PHE A 373 18.76 -4.91 -1.89
N ALA A 374 18.98 -4.43 -3.12
CA ALA A 374 18.75 -5.20 -4.33
C ALA A 374 20.08 -5.30 -5.10
N PRO A 375 20.73 -6.48 -5.03
CA PRO A 375 21.82 -6.86 -5.93
C PRO A 375 21.32 -7.46 -7.25
N GLU A 376 20.07 -7.96 -7.26
CA GLU A 376 19.31 -8.53 -8.38
C GLU A 376 19.86 -9.82 -8.98
N ALA A 377 21.18 -10.03 -8.96
CA ALA A 377 21.85 -11.18 -9.53
C ALA A 377 22.93 -11.74 -8.58
N GLY A 378 23.06 -13.07 -8.58
CA GLY A 378 23.92 -13.81 -7.64
C GLY A 378 25.42 -13.62 -7.86
N THR A 379 25.90 -13.76 -9.08
CA THR A 379 27.34 -13.65 -9.41
C THR A 379 27.69 -12.26 -9.94
N GLN A 380 28.98 -11.90 -9.91
CA GLN A 380 29.45 -10.67 -10.54
C GLN A 380 29.15 -10.66 -12.04
N ARG A 381 29.41 -11.79 -12.73
CA ARG A 381 29.09 -11.96 -14.15
C ARG A 381 27.63 -11.64 -14.44
N MET A 382 26.70 -12.18 -13.64
CA MET A 382 25.27 -11.96 -13.88
C MET A 382 24.85 -10.52 -13.54
N ARG A 383 25.48 -9.89 -12.53
CA ARG A 383 25.32 -8.43 -12.31
C ARG A 383 25.79 -7.62 -13.51
N ASP A 384 26.87 -8.02 -14.17
CA ASP A 384 27.38 -7.35 -15.36
C ASP A 384 26.45 -7.53 -16.57
N VAL A 385 25.87 -8.72 -16.74
CA VAL A 385 24.85 -9.04 -17.76
C VAL A 385 23.62 -8.14 -17.60
N VAL A 386 23.08 -8.03 -16.40
CA VAL A 386 21.89 -7.18 -16.14
C VAL A 386 22.22 -5.68 -16.03
N ASN A 387 23.51 -5.32 -16.12
CA ASN A 387 24.02 -3.98 -15.93
C ASN A 387 23.67 -3.38 -14.55
N LYS A 388 23.90 -4.17 -13.50
CA LYS A 388 23.82 -3.71 -12.12
C LYS A 388 25.24 -3.34 -11.65
N ASN A 389 25.48 -2.03 -11.53
CA ASN A 389 26.77 -1.47 -11.12
C ASN A 389 27.05 -1.65 -9.61
N VAL A 390 27.03 -2.89 -9.12
CA VAL A 390 27.36 -3.27 -7.73
C VAL A 390 28.42 -4.36 -7.79
N THR A 391 29.58 -4.14 -7.16
CA THR A 391 30.60 -5.19 -7.04
C THR A 391 30.34 -6.08 -5.82
N GLU A 392 30.91 -7.29 -5.83
CA GLU A 392 30.85 -8.20 -4.69
C GLU A 392 31.44 -7.56 -3.43
N GLU A 393 32.58 -6.89 -3.56
CA GLU A 393 33.29 -6.23 -2.46
C GLU A 393 32.39 -5.17 -1.80
N GLN A 394 31.74 -4.34 -2.61
CA GLN A 394 30.83 -3.30 -2.12
C GLN A 394 29.65 -3.89 -1.35
N LEU A 395 29.11 -5.02 -1.81
CA LEU A 395 28.01 -5.70 -1.11
C LEU A 395 28.47 -6.23 0.26
N LEU A 396 29.66 -6.81 0.34
CA LEU A 396 30.23 -7.30 1.59
C LEU A 396 30.55 -6.15 2.56
N GLU A 397 31.16 -5.08 2.08
CA GLU A 397 31.38 -3.86 2.87
C GLU A 397 30.07 -3.30 3.42
N THR A 398 29.02 -3.31 2.62
CA THR A 398 27.69 -2.87 3.05
C THR A 398 27.17 -3.74 4.18
N ALA A 399 27.26 -5.07 4.04
CA ALA A 399 26.87 -5.99 5.10
C ALA A 399 27.67 -5.71 6.40
N GLU A 400 28.99 -5.53 6.30
CA GLU A 400 29.82 -5.18 7.46
C GLU A 400 29.37 -3.87 8.12
N ARG A 401 29.08 -2.82 7.34
CA ARG A 401 28.60 -1.53 7.85
C ARG A 401 27.25 -1.64 8.55
N VAL A 402 26.33 -2.44 8.02
CA VAL A 402 25.00 -2.67 8.59
C VAL A 402 25.10 -3.44 9.91
N PHE A 403 25.79 -4.58 9.91
CA PHE A 403 25.85 -5.45 11.10
C PHE A 403 26.74 -4.87 12.22
N SER A 404 27.83 -4.17 11.90
CA SER A 404 28.67 -3.47 12.90
C SER A 404 27.89 -2.40 13.66
N ARG A 405 26.88 -1.79 13.03
CA ARG A 405 26.01 -0.77 13.64
C ARG A 405 24.86 -1.36 14.45
N GLY A 406 24.75 -2.70 14.54
CA GLY A 406 23.82 -3.38 15.43
C GLY A 406 22.46 -3.73 14.83
N TRP A 407 22.27 -3.57 13.52
CA TRP A 407 21.14 -4.22 12.85
C TRP A 407 21.36 -5.73 12.84
N GLY A 408 20.34 -6.51 13.23
CA GLY A 408 20.40 -7.97 13.24
C GLY A 408 19.88 -8.63 11.96
N LYS A 409 19.25 -7.86 11.06
CA LYS A 409 18.57 -8.35 9.86
C LYS A 409 18.93 -7.53 8.63
N MET A 410 19.22 -8.23 7.53
CA MET A 410 19.44 -7.66 6.20
C MET A 410 18.57 -8.44 5.20
N LYS A 411 17.92 -7.76 4.25
CA LYS A 411 17.17 -8.40 3.17
C LYS A 411 17.82 -8.09 1.83
N LEU A 412 17.95 -9.09 0.97
CA LEU A 412 18.52 -9.01 -0.37
C LEU A 412 17.48 -9.47 -1.40
N TYR A 413 17.25 -8.66 -2.43
CA TYR A 413 16.36 -8.99 -3.55
C TYR A 413 17.13 -9.50 -4.77
N PHE A 414 16.70 -10.64 -5.31
CA PHE A 414 17.25 -11.28 -6.48
C PHE A 414 16.14 -11.68 -7.46
N MET A 415 16.54 -11.97 -8.70
CA MET A 415 15.71 -12.57 -9.73
C MET A 415 16.36 -13.84 -10.26
N ILE A 416 15.55 -14.75 -10.78
CA ILE A 416 15.95 -15.88 -11.63
C ILE A 416 15.25 -15.78 -12.99
N GLY A 417 15.77 -16.49 -13.99
CA GLY A 417 15.28 -16.44 -15.36
C GLY A 417 15.84 -15.29 -16.17
N LEU A 418 17.04 -14.81 -15.79
CA LEU A 418 17.74 -13.77 -16.53
C LEU A 418 18.40 -14.33 -17.80
N PRO A 419 18.57 -13.53 -18.87
CA PRO A 419 19.25 -13.98 -20.08
C PRO A 419 20.68 -14.44 -19.78
N THR A 420 21.10 -15.56 -20.39
CA THR A 420 22.42 -16.20 -20.18
C THR A 420 22.68 -16.77 -18.77
N GLU A 421 21.66 -16.84 -17.91
CA GLU A 421 21.79 -17.36 -16.54
C GLU A 421 22.12 -18.86 -16.53
N THR A 422 23.11 -19.23 -15.72
CA THR A 422 23.54 -20.61 -15.51
C THR A 422 23.21 -21.08 -14.10
N ASP A 423 23.29 -22.40 -13.85
CA ASP A 423 23.11 -22.96 -12.51
C ASP A 423 24.11 -22.42 -11.48
N GLU A 424 25.33 -22.04 -11.90
CA GLU A 424 26.30 -21.36 -11.03
C GLU A 424 25.77 -20.01 -10.56
N ASP A 425 25.15 -19.23 -11.45
CA ASP A 425 24.58 -17.93 -11.09
C ASP A 425 23.40 -18.06 -10.13
N VAL A 426 22.56 -19.08 -10.34
CA VAL A 426 21.43 -19.39 -9.47
C VAL A 426 21.92 -19.79 -8.07
N ARG A 427 22.91 -20.69 -7.95
CA ARG A 427 23.51 -21.01 -6.64
C ARG A 427 24.15 -19.76 -6.01
N GLY A 428 24.79 -18.94 -6.83
CA GLY A 428 25.41 -17.68 -6.45
C GLY A 428 24.48 -16.71 -5.71
N ILE A 429 23.17 -16.78 -5.93
CA ILE A 429 22.17 -15.97 -5.18
C ILE A 429 22.22 -16.28 -3.67
N VAL A 430 22.14 -17.56 -3.33
CA VAL A 430 22.18 -18.01 -1.93
C VAL A 430 23.58 -17.83 -1.34
N GLU A 431 24.61 -18.16 -2.10
CA GLU A 431 26.01 -18.04 -1.69
C GLU A 431 26.40 -16.58 -1.40
N THR A 432 25.87 -15.63 -2.16
CA THR A 432 26.02 -14.19 -1.88
C THR A 432 25.37 -13.80 -0.55
N GLY A 433 24.16 -14.29 -0.28
CA GLY A 433 23.53 -14.12 1.04
C GLY A 433 24.37 -14.73 2.17
N ALA A 434 24.96 -15.90 1.94
CA ALA A 434 25.84 -16.56 2.90
C ALA A 434 27.14 -15.79 3.15
N ARG A 435 27.77 -15.24 2.10
CA ARG A 435 28.96 -14.38 2.21
C ARG A 435 28.64 -13.10 2.98
N ALA A 436 27.52 -12.44 2.68
CA ALA A 436 27.05 -11.27 3.43
C ALA A 436 26.79 -11.58 4.91
N ALA A 437 26.16 -12.72 5.22
CA ALA A 437 25.97 -13.18 6.60
C ALA A 437 27.31 -13.47 7.30
N GLY A 438 28.27 -14.05 6.58
CA GLY A 438 29.62 -14.30 7.08
C GLY A 438 30.37 -13.01 7.44
N ALA A 439 30.33 -12.02 6.55
CA ALA A 439 30.89 -10.69 6.78
C ALA A 439 30.20 -10.01 7.99
N GLY A 440 28.87 -10.09 8.05
CA GLY A 440 28.07 -9.58 9.17
C GLY A 440 28.42 -10.21 10.52
N ARG A 441 28.64 -11.54 10.57
CA ARG A 441 29.05 -12.24 11.80
C ARG A 441 30.41 -11.78 12.31
N LYS A 442 31.37 -11.52 11.39
CA LYS A 442 32.69 -10.97 11.75
C LYS A 442 32.54 -9.56 12.32
N ALA A 443 31.69 -8.73 11.72
CA ALA A 443 31.50 -7.33 12.08
C ALA A 443 30.65 -7.09 13.35
N ALA A 444 29.60 -7.88 13.60
CA ALA A 444 28.67 -7.67 14.70
C ALA A 444 29.27 -7.99 16.08
N GLY A 445 30.23 -8.91 16.14
CA GLY A 445 30.82 -9.45 17.38
C GLY A 445 30.17 -10.76 17.85
N LYS A 446 30.88 -11.54 18.68
CA LYS A 446 30.47 -12.87 19.13
C LYS A 446 29.10 -12.84 19.82
N GLY A 447 28.22 -13.77 19.44
CA GLY A 447 26.91 -13.99 20.08
C GLY A 447 25.79 -13.05 19.60
N LYS A 448 26.04 -12.11 18.69
CA LYS A 448 24.97 -11.27 18.12
C LYS A 448 24.24 -11.98 16.97
N PRO A 449 22.91 -11.88 16.89
CA PRO A 449 22.14 -12.49 15.82
C PRO A 449 22.41 -11.77 14.49
N VAL A 450 22.69 -12.57 13.45
CA VAL A 450 22.85 -12.13 12.06
C VAL A 450 21.95 -13.01 11.22
N ASP A 451 20.96 -12.38 10.57
CA ASP A 451 20.01 -13.01 9.66
C ASP A 451 20.00 -12.25 8.34
N VAL A 452 20.18 -12.99 7.24
CA VAL A 452 20.10 -12.47 5.87
C VAL A 452 18.94 -13.15 5.17
N THR A 453 17.91 -12.37 4.81
CA THR A 453 16.80 -12.88 4.00
C THR A 453 17.13 -12.69 2.52
N VAL A 454 17.18 -13.78 1.75
CA VAL A 454 17.31 -13.79 0.29
C VAL A 454 15.92 -13.98 -0.30
N SER A 455 15.43 -13.00 -1.04
CA SER A 455 14.09 -13.01 -1.64
C SER A 455 14.22 -13.01 -3.15
N VAL A 456 13.68 -14.04 -3.79
CA VAL A 456 13.89 -14.34 -5.22
C VAL A 456 12.57 -14.29 -5.97
N SER A 457 12.54 -13.49 -7.04
CA SER A 457 11.40 -13.35 -7.97
C SER A 457 11.75 -13.89 -9.35
N THR A 458 10.75 -14.08 -10.20
CA THR A 458 10.93 -14.53 -11.59
C THR A 458 11.06 -13.32 -12.51
N HIS A 459 12.04 -13.31 -13.39
CA HIS A 459 12.20 -12.26 -14.38
C HIS A 459 11.09 -12.31 -15.43
N VAL A 460 10.41 -11.19 -15.63
CA VAL A 460 9.47 -10.95 -16.72
C VAL A 460 10.10 -9.99 -17.73
N PRO A 461 10.32 -10.39 -18.99
CA PRO A 461 10.75 -9.47 -20.04
C PRO A 461 9.71 -8.37 -20.24
N LYS A 462 10.13 -7.10 -20.14
CA LYS A 462 9.24 -5.94 -20.28
C LYS A 462 9.52 -5.15 -21.55
N PRO A 463 8.50 -4.56 -22.20
CA PRO A 463 8.65 -3.58 -23.26
C PRO A 463 9.57 -2.43 -22.87
N HIS A 464 10.22 -1.82 -23.88
CA HIS A 464 11.12 -0.68 -23.69
C HIS A 464 12.32 -0.99 -22.80
N THR A 465 12.77 -2.25 -22.81
CA THR A 465 13.99 -2.69 -22.12
C THR A 465 14.92 -3.41 -23.08
N PRO A 466 16.24 -3.42 -22.83
CA PRO A 466 17.16 -4.26 -23.60
C PRO A 466 16.80 -5.76 -23.58
N PHE A 467 16.04 -6.23 -22.58
CA PHE A 467 15.59 -7.63 -22.50
C PHE A 467 14.21 -7.87 -23.12
N GLN A 468 13.59 -6.89 -23.78
CA GLN A 468 12.27 -7.08 -24.40
C GLN A 468 12.23 -8.24 -25.43
N TRP A 469 13.37 -8.55 -26.06
CA TRP A 469 13.51 -9.64 -27.03
C TRP A 469 13.86 -10.99 -26.41
N ALA A 470 14.24 -11.05 -25.13
CA ALA A 470 14.65 -12.30 -24.49
C ALA A 470 13.44 -13.20 -24.21
N ALA A 471 13.63 -14.52 -24.31
CA ALA A 471 12.65 -15.46 -23.81
C ALA A 471 12.48 -15.32 -22.28
N MET A 472 11.27 -15.57 -21.81
CA MET A 472 10.98 -15.82 -20.40
C MET A 472 11.17 -17.32 -20.13
N ASP A 473 11.76 -17.65 -18.98
CA ASP A 473 11.86 -19.06 -18.56
C ASP A 473 10.48 -19.72 -18.45
N THR A 474 10.41 -20.99 -18.84
CA THR A 474 9.20 -21.79 -18.65
C THR A 474 8.96 -22.08 -17.16
N LEU A 475 7.71 -22.35 -16.77
CA LEU A 475 7.38 -22.73 -15.39
C LEU A 475 8.19 -23.93 -14.88
N ALA A 476 8.47 -24.90 -15.75
CA ALA A 476 9.29 -26.06 -15.41
C ALA A 476 10.72 -25.65 -15.05
N GLU A 477 11.31 -24.73 -15.82
CA GLU A 477 12.66 -24.23 -15.59
C GLU A 477 12.74 -23.34 -14.34
N VAL A 478 11.75 -22.47 -14.12
CA VAL A 478 11.63 -21.69 -12.89
C VAL A 478 11.53 -22.62 -11.68
N GLY A 479 10.70 -23.67 -11.75
CA GLY A 479 10.58 -24.68 -10.69
C GLY A 479 11.90 -25.40 -10.40
N ARG A 480 12.65 -25.78 -11.45
CA ARG A 480 13.98 -26.39 -11.32
C ARG A 480 14.97 -25.46 -10.62
N LYS A 481 15.04 -24.19 -11.03
CA LYS A 481 15.91 -23.16 -10.41
C LYS A 481 15.52 -22.86 -8.96
N GLN A 482 14.22 -22.78 -8.65
CA GLN A 482 13.74 -22.65 -7.28
C GLN A 482 14.13 -23.85 -6.40
N GLN A 483 14.06 -25.06 -6.94
CA GLN A 483 14.51 -26.27 -6.25
C GLN A 483 16.03 -26.21 -5.99
N LEU A 484 16.81 -25.79 -6.98
CA LEU A 484 18.25 -25.57 -6.83
C LEU A 484 18.58 -24.58 -5.70
N LEU A 485 17.85 -23.46 -5.60
CA LEU A 485 17.99 -22.50 -4.50
C LEU A 485 17.66 -23.13 -3.14
N LYS A 486 16.58 -23.90 -3.05
CA LYS A 486 16.17 -24.62 -1.84
C LYS A 486 17.24 -25.61 -1.38
N ASP A 487 17.87 -26.31 -2.31
CA ASP A 487 18.93 -27.27 -1.99
C ASP A 487 20.22 -26.56 -1.57
N THR A 488 20.54 -25.43 -2.21
CA THR A 488 21.73 -24.61 -1.91
C THR A 488 21.64 -23.92 -0.55
N VAL A 489 20.45 -23.54 -0.07
CA VAL A 489 20.30 -22.83 1.22
C VAL A 489 20.39 -23.74 2.45
N ARG A 490 20.16 -25.05 2.31
CA ARG A 490 20.16 -26.03 3.43
C ARG A 490 21.36 -25.91 4.40
N PRO A 491 22.62 -25.78 3.94
CA PRO A 491 23.77 -25.63 4.85
C PRO A 491 23.84 -24.27 5.56
N TYR A 492 23.15 -23.23 5.09
CA TYR A 492 23.32 -21.85 5.56
C TYR A 492 22.23 -21.42 6.56
N ARG A 493 22.41 -21.74 7.85
CA ARG A 493 21.43 -21.42 8.91
C ARG A 493 21.16 -19.93 9.16
N ALA A 494 22.03 -19.03 8.71
CA ALA A 494 21.82 -17.57 8.82
C ALA A 494 21.21 -16.95 7.55
N VAL A 495 20.83 -17.76 6.56
CA VAL A 495 20.20 -17.32 5.33
C VAL A 495 18.77 -17.85 5.28
N THR A 496 17.81 -16.93 5.19
CA THR A 496 16.39 -17.26 5.01
C THR A 496 16.02 -17.07 3.54
N LEU A 497 15.69 -18.15 2.82
CA LEU A 497 15.23 -18.07 1.44
C LEU A 497 13.72 -17.82 1.36
N LYS A 498 13.30 -16.89 0.50
CA LYS A 498 11.92 -16.68 0.07
C LYS A 498 11.85 -16.70 -1.45
N THR A 499 10.90 -17.43 -2.01
CA THR A 499 10.65 -17.52 -3.45
C THR A 499 9.21 -17.12 -3.72
N HIS A 500 8.96 -16.51 -4.88
CA HIS A 500 7.62 -16.15 -5.32
C HIS A 500 6.98 -17.27 -6.16
N GLU A 501 5.65 -17.31 -6.13
CA GLU A 501 4.83 -18.11 -7.05
C GLU A 501 5.03 -17.57 -8.48
N ALA A 502 5.17 -18.46 -9.47
CA ALA A 502 5.61 -18.09 -10.83
C ALA A 502 4.48 -18.03 -11.87
N HIS A 503 3.29 -18.56 -11.58
CA HIS A 503 2.20 -18.59 -12.56
C HIS A 503 1.67 -17.18 -12.86
N ALA A 504 1.56 -16.31 -11.84
CA ALA A 504 1.21 -14.90 -12.06
C ALA A 504 2.19 -14.20 -13.02
N SER A 505 3.49 -14.50 -12.91
CA SER A 505 4.52 -13.93 -13.79
C SER A 505 4.35 -14.35 -15.25
N VAL A 506 3.85 -15.56 -15.53
CA VAL A 506 3.58 -16.01 -16.91
C VAL A 506 2.48 -15.17 -17.54
N LEU A 507 1.38 -14.97 -16.82
CA LEU A 507 0.28 -14.14 -17.26
C LEU A 507 0.75 -12.69 -17.48
N GLU A 508 1.54 -12.18 -16.54
CA GLU A 508 2.15 -10.85 -16.64
C GLU A 508 3.06 -10.74 -17.89
N GLY A 509 3.88 -11.76 -18.17
CA GLY A 509 4.75 -11.76 -19.35
C GLY A 509 3.99 -11.78 -20.69
N ILE A 510 2.85 -12.48 -20.74
CA ILE A 510 1.98 -12.51 -21.93
C ILE A 510 1.39 -11.12 -22.17
N PHE A 511 0.78 -10.50 -21.15
CA PHE A 511 0.14 -9.20 -21.31
C PHE A 511 1.15 -8.05 -21.41
N ALA A 512 2.33 -8.15 -20.79
CA ALA A 512 3.38 -7.15 -20.95
C ALA A 512 3.88 -7.08 -22.39
N ARG A 513 4.08 -8.22 -23.05
CA ARG A 513 4.54 -8.30 -24.45
C ARG A 513 3.40 -8.54 -25.46
N GLY A 514 2.18 -8.29 -25.03
CA GLY A 514 0.97 -8.62 -25.77
C GLY A 514 0.65 -7.68 -26.91
N ASP A 515 -0.15 -8.18 -27.86
CA ASP A 515 -0.74 -7.39 -28.94
C ASP A 515 -2.28 -7.27 -28.78
N ARG A 516 -2.92 -6.57 -29.72
CA ARG A 516 -4.34 -6.18 -29.62
C ARG A 516 -5.34 -7.35 -29.51
N PRO A 517 -5.18 -8.49 -30.19
CA PRO A 517 -6.04 -9.67 -30.03
C PRO A 517 -6.18 -10.20 -28.60
N LEU A 518 -5.20 -9.96 -27.71
CA LEU A 518 -5.32 -10.37 -26.30
C LEU A 518 -6.46 -9.68 -25.56
N ALA A 519 -6.99 -8.57 -26.08
CA ALA A 519 -8.17 -7.91 -25.52
C ALA A 519 -9.39 -8.86 -25.47
N ASP A 520 -9.57 -9.71 -26.50
CA ASP A 520 -10.67 -10.66 -26.55
C ASP A 520 -10.50 -11.78 -25.51
N VAL A 521 -9.26 -12.25 -25.32
CA VAL A 521 -8.90 -13.20 -24.26
C VAL A 521 -9.19 -12.61 -22.88
N LEU A 522 -8.73 -11.37 -22.65
CA LEU A 522 -8.96 -10.64 -21.41
C LEU A 522 -10.46 -10.52 -21.11
N GLU A 523 -11.26 -10.10 -22.09
CA GLU A 523 -12.71 -9.98 -21.92
C GLU A 523 -13.35 -11.33 -21.59
N ARG A 524 -12.96 -12.40 -22.27
CA ARG A 524 -13.48 -13.75 -22.03
C ARG A 524 -13.11 -14.28 -20.65
N ALA A 525 -11.86 -14.12 -20.23
CA ALA A 525 -11.41 -14.52 -18.91
C ALA A 525 -12.16 -13.72 -17.82
N TRP A 526 -12.31 -12.41 -18.02
CA TRP A 526 -13.10 -11.55 -17.13
C TRP A 526 -14.56 -12.00 -17.05
N ARG A 527 -15.24 -12.26 -18.18
CA ARG A 527 -16.62 -12.79 -18.20
C ARG A 527 -16.76 -14.14 -17.49
N SER A 528 -15.66 -14.91 -17.44
CA SER A 528 -15.58 -16.22 -16.80
C SER A 528 -15.10 -16.14 -15.33
N GLY A 529 -14.94 -14.94 -14.78
CA GLY A 529 -14.70 -14.70 -13.36
C GLY A 529 -13.26 -14.36 -12.96
N ALA A 530 -12.37 -14.04 -13.91
CA ALA A 530 -11.03 -13.51 -13.63
C ALA A 530 -11.12 -12.10 -13.02
N ARG A 531 -10.53 -11.90 -11.85
CA ARG A 531 -10.50 -10.64 -11.08
C ARG A 531 -9.23 -10.67 -10.24
N PHE A 532 -8.63 -9.51 -9.96
CA PHE A 532 -7.52 -9.39 -9.02
C PHE A 532 -6.40 -10.40 -9.29
N ASP A 533 -5.99 -10.57 -10.56
CA ASP A 533 -5.08 -11.64 -10.99
C ASP A 533 -3.66 -11.54 -10.39
N SER A 534 -3.35 -10.43 -9.71
CA SER A 534 -2.13 -10.23 -8.93
C SER A 534 -2.18 -10.81 -7.51
N TRP A 535 -3.35 -11.26 -7.07
CA TRP A 535 -3.56 -11.82 -5.73
C TRP A 535 -3.62 -13.34 -5.83
N ASP A 536 -2.69 -14.01 -5.15
CA ASP A 536 -2.51 -15.48 -5.24
C ASP A 536 -3.81 -16.27 -4.96
N ASP A 537 -4.67 -15.77 -4.08
CA ASP A 537 -5.94 -16.39 -3.72
C ASP A 537 -7.08 -16.13 -4.72
N GLN A 538 -6.88 -15.18 -5.64
CA GLN A 538 -7.86 -14.80 -6.68
C GLN A 538 -7.44 -15.22 -8.09
N LEU A 539 -6.15 -15.53 -8.31
CA LEU A 539 -5.63 -15.96 -9.61
C LEU A 539 -6.24 -17.31 -10.05
N LYS A 540 -7.09 -17.28 -11.07
CA LYS A 540 -7.76 -18.45 -11.63
C LYS A 540 -7.14 -18.86 -12.96
N LEU A 541 -6.03 -19.59 -12.92
CA LEU A 541 -5.30 -20.00 -14.13
C LEU A 541 -6.14 -20.80 -15.11
N SER A 542 -7.01 -21.69 -14.63
CA SER A 542 -7.89 -22.49 -15.50
C SER A 542 -8.79 -21.60 -16.37
N VAL A 543 -9.30 -20.50 -15.83
CA VAL A 543 -10.12 -19.52 -16.55
C VAL A 543 -9.31 -18.87 -17.68
N TRP A 544 -8.06 -18.53 -17.41
CA TRP A 544 -7.14 -17.97 -18.42
C TRP A 544 -6.79 -18.99 -19.49
N GLU A 545 -6.50 -20.24 -19.12
CA GLU A 545 -6.18 -21.31 -20.06
C GLU A 545 -7.34 -21.62 -21.00
N GLU A 546 -8.56 -21.68 -20.49
CA GLU A 546 -9.77 -21.81 -21.29
C GLU A 546 -9.96 -20.63 -22.26
N ALA A 547 -9.70 -19.40 -21.81
CA ALA A 547 -9.80 -18.21 -22.65
C ALA A 547 -8.75 -18.21 -23.78
N PHE A 548 -7.50 -18.54 -23.49
CA PHE A 548 -6.46 -18.69 -24.52
C PHE A 548 -6.82 -19.78 -25.54
N ALA A 549 -7.28 -20.95 -25.05
CA ALA A 549 -7.68 -22.05 -25.92
C ALA A 549 -8.88 -21.69 -26.81
N HIS A 550 -9.86 -20.95 -26.28
CA HIS A 550 -11.04 -20.52 -27.03
C HIS A 550 -10.69 -19.68 -28.27
N PHE A 551 -9.73 -18.77 -28.15
CA PHE A 551 -9.26 -17.93 -29.26
C PHE A 551 -8.08 -18.53 -30.05
N GLY A 552 -7.64 -19.74 -29.70
CA GLY A 552 -6.49 -20.38 -30.35
C GLY A 552 -5.18 -19.60 -30.17
N VAL A 553 -5.03 -18.89 -29.05
CA VAL A 553 -3.87 -18.04 -28.79
C VAL A 553 -2.72 -18.89 -28.24
N ASP A 554 -1.63 -18.98 -29.01
CA ASP A 554 -0.40 -19.63 -28.56
C ASP A 554 0.39 -18.72 -27.61
N ARG A 555 0.40 -19.09 -26.32
CA ARG A 555 1.13 -18.39 -25.26
C ARG A 555 2.64 -18.32 -25.53
N ALA A 556 3.21 -19.34 -26.18
CA ALA A 556 4.65 -19.40 -26.43
C ALA A 556 5.12 -18.24 -27.32
N ARG A 557 4.25 -17.70 -28.17
CA ARG A 557 4.52 -16.54 -29.01
C ARG A 557 4.93 -15.29 -28.21
N TYR A 558 4.26 -15.05 -27.08
CA TYR A 558 4.54 -13.89 -26.21
C TYR A 558 5.64 -14.16 -25.20
N LEU A 559 6.00 -15.42 -24.97
CA LEU A 559 6.95 -15.83 -23.95
C LEU A 559 8.34 -16.15 -24.52
N GLY A 560 8.42 -16.50 -25.81
CA GLY A 560 9.66 -16.85 -26.50
C GLY A 560 10.60 -15.67 -26.80
N THR A 561 11.71 -16.00 -27.47
CA THR A 561 12.66 -15.01 -27.99
C THR A 561 12.06 -14.32 -29.20
N LEU A 562 12.13 -12.99 -29.24
CA LEU A 562 11.65 -12.19 -30.36
C LEU A 562 12.82 -11.76 -31.27
N PRO A 563 12.63 -11.67 -32.60
CA PRO A 563 13.65 -11.11 -33.49
C PRO A 563 13.94 -9.65 -33.17
N VAL A 564 15.21 -9.26 -33.11
CA VAL A 564 15.62 -7.87 -32.81
C VAL A 564 15.21 -6.89 -33.92
N THR A 565 14.95 -7.40 -35.12
CA THR A 565 14.51 -6.63 -36.30
C THR A 565 13.00 -6.53 -36.44
N ALA A 566 12.23 -7.32 -35.67
CA ALA A 566 10.79 -7.34 -35.78
C ALA A 566 10.19 -6.04 -35.26
N ARG A 567 9.06 -5.63 -35.85
CA ARG A 567 8.23 -4.57 -35.28
C ARG A 567 7.41 -5.14 -34.12
N LEU A 568 7.35 -4.41 -33.02
CA LEU A 568 6.70 -4.84 -31.79
C LEU A 568 5.42 -4.03 -31.53
N PRO A 569 4.44 -4.57 -30.77
CA PRO A 569 3.17 -3.89 -30.51
C PRO A 569 3.30 -2.49 -29.91
N TRP A 570 4.38 -2.22 -29.17
CA TRP A 570 4.63 -0.95 -28.48
C TRP A 570 5.55 0.02 -29.24
N ASP A 571 6.05 -0.32 -30.44
CA ASP A 571 6.98 0.53 -31.20
C ASP A 571 6.37 1.85 -31.71
N HIS A 572 5.05 1.98 -31.63
CA HIS A 572 4.35 3.21 -31.99
C HIS A 572 4.41 4.28 -30.90
N ILE A 573 4.96 3.97 -29.72
CA ILE A 573 5.14 4.91 -28.61
C ILE A 573 6.62 5.26 -28.49
N ASP A 574 6.95 6.55 -28.63
CA ASP A 574 8.30 7.05 -28.43
C ASP A 574 8.54 7.40 -26.94
N VAL A 575 9.36 6.57 -26.29
CA VAL A 575 9.85 6.77 -24.91
C VAL A 575 11.16 7.57 -24.87
N GLY A 576 11.45 8.34 -25.92
CA GLY A 576 12.60 9.23 -26.08
C GLY A 576 13.96 8.54 -26.15
N LEU A 577 14.00 7.27 -26.54
CA LEU A 577 15.26 6.52 -26.73
C LEU A 577 15.61 6.46 -28.20
N GLU A 578 16.88 6.68 -28.53
CA GLU A 578 17.35 6.57 -29.91
C GLU A 578 17.22 5.14 -30.45
N GLU A 579 16.91 5.04 -31.74
CA GLU A 579 16.82 3.78 -32.45
C GLU A 579 18.10 2.95 -32.29
N GLY A 580 17.95 1.66 -32.00
CA GLY A 580 19.09 0.74 -31.83
C GLY A 580 19.81 0.80 -30.48
N PHE A 581 19.54 1.79 -29.61
CA PHE A 581 20.12 1.86 -28.26
C PHE A 581 19.84 0.60 -27.44
N LEU A 582 18.57 0.18 -27.36
CA LEU A 582 18.17 -1.03 -26.62
C LEU A 582 18.86 -2.29 -27.18
N ALA A 583 19.00 -2.40 -28.51
CA ALA A 583 19.66 -3.52 -29.16
C ALA A 583 21.18 -3.53 -28.89
N LYS A 584 21.83 -2.36 -28.82
CA LYS A 584 23.24 -2.22 -28.42
C LYS A 584 23.46 -2.71 -26.99
N GLU A 585 22.59 -2.34 -26.06
CA GLU A 585 22.65 -2.82 -24.68
C GLU A 585 22.34 -4.31 -24.56
N TYR A 586 21.40 -4.84 -25.35
CA TYR A 586 21.14 -6.28 -25.41
C TYR A 586 22.38 -7.06 -25.83
N ARG A 587 23.06 -6.63 -26.91
CA ARG A 587 24.32 -7.27 -27.37
C ARG A 587 25.42 -7.21 -26.32
N LYS A 588 25.56 -6.09 -25.60
CA LYS A 588 26.50 -5.98 -24.48
C LYS A 588 26.17 -6.97 -23.37
N ALA A 589 24.90 -7.17 -23.05
CA ALA A 589 24.45 -8.14 -22.05
C ALA A 589 24.90 -9.57 -22.41
N LEU A 590 24.70 -9.97 -23.67
CA LEU A 590 25.12 -11.29 -24.16
C LEU A 590 26.64 -11.50 -24.09
N GLN A 591 27.42 -10.41 -24.04
CA GLN A 591 28.87 -10.42 -23.89
C GLN A 591 29.34 -10.16 -22.44
N SER A 592 28.42 -10.12 -21.46
CA SER A 592 28.70 -9.76 -20.06
C SER A 592 29.46 -8.43 -19.91
N ARG A 593 29.15 -7.45 -20.77
CA ARG A 593 29.80 -6.12 -20.76
C ARG A 593 28.96 -5.11 -19.99
N LEU A 594 29.60 -4.38 -19.06
CA LEU A 594 28.98 -3.28 -18.31
C LEU A 594 28.79 -2.03 -19.18
N SER A 595 27.83 -1.22 -18.76
CA SER A 595 27.64 0.15 -19.22
C SER A 595 27.62 1.10 -18.02
N PRO A 596 28.41 2.20 -18.05
CA PRO A 596 28.57 3.06 -16.90
C PRO A 596 27.28 3.82 -16.55
N PRO A 597 27.08 4.20 -15.27
CA PRO A 597 25.91 4.96 -14.85
C PRO A 597 25.92 6.37 -15.43
N CYS A 598 24.76 6.83 -15.92
CA CYS A 598 24.57 8.14 -16.52
C CYS A 598 24.54 9.24 -15.46
N GLY A 599 24.93 10.47 -15.81
CA GLY A 599 24.79 11.62 -14.91
C GLY A 599 25.76 11.62 -13.73
N LYS A 600 26.63 10.62 -13.58
CA LYS A 600 27.65 10.58 -12.52
C LYS A 600 29.01 11.03 -13.06
N VAL A 601 29.90 11.48 -12.18
CA VAL A 601 31.25 11.82 -12.59
C VAL A 601 31.97 10.57 -13.10
N ALA A 602 32.73 10.69 -14.19
CA ALA A 602 33.45 9.56 -14.77
C ALA A 602 34.35 8.86 -13.73
N GLY A 603 34.13 7.55 -13.55
CA GLY A 603 34.83 6.71 -12.58
C GLY A 603 34.28 6.76 -11.15
N THR A 604 33.15 7.44 -10.92
CA THR A 604 32.45 7.43 -9.61
C THR A 604 31.14 6.68 -9.67
N PHE A 605 30.79 6.03 -8.57
CA PHE A 605 29.52 5.30 -8.41
C PHE A 605 28.50 6.07 -7.57
N VAL A 606 28.94 7.10 -6.84
CA VAL A 606 28.12 7.96 -5.98
C VAL A 606 28.30 9.42 -6.36
N HIS A 607 27.30 10.23 -6.05
CA HIS A 607 27.39 11.69 -6.19
C HIS A 607 28.19 12.29 -5.04
N HIS A 608 28.87 13.40 -5.30
CA HIS A 608 29.44 14.24 -4.24
C HIS A 608 28.31 14.87 -3.44
N THR A 609 28.35 14.73 -2.12
CA THR A 609 27.30 15.19 -1.19
C THR A 609 27.63 16.53 -0.52
N ASN A 610 28.75 17.16 -0.90
CA ASN A 610 29.19 18.48 -0.43
C ASN A 610 29.72 19.35 -1.57
N LEU A 611 29.64 20.67 -1.39
CA LEU A 611 30.00 21.66 -2.41
C LEU A 611 31.47 21.65 -2.79
N GLU A 612 32.37 21.50 -1.83
CA GLU A 612 33.81 21.60 -2.03
C GLU A 612 34.31 20.47 -2.92
N ASP A 613 33.93 19.23 -2.61
CA ASP A 613 34.32 18.06 -3.39
C ASP A 613 33.63 18.09 -4.78
N ALA A 614 32.35 18.51 -4.86
CA ALA A 614 31.62 18.65 -6.12
C ALA A 614 32.20 19.73 -7.06
N ARG A 615 32.69 20.86 -6.51
CA ARG A 615 33.36 21.93 -7.26
C ARG A 615 34.79 21.55 -7.65
N ALA A 616 35.51 20.83 -6.78
CA ALA A 616 36.87 20.39 -7.03
C ALA A 616 36.96 19.34 -8.16
N ASP A 617 35.95 18.49 -8.32
CA ASP A 617 35.96 17.40 -9.29
C ASP A 617 35.59 17.84 -10.71
N THR A 618 36.55 18.33 -11.48
CA THR A 618 36.35 18.88 -12.84
C THR A 618 36.08 17.84 -13.93
N ARG A 619 36.07 16.53 -13.60
CA ARG A 619 35.78 15.47 -14.58
C ARG A 619 34.35 15.60 -15.12
N ARG A 620 34.16 15.14 -16.37
CA ARG A 620 32.85 15.20 -17.05
C ARG A 620 31.86 14.21 -16.44
N LEU A 621 30.57 14.55 -16.50
CA LEU A 621 29.50 13.59 -16.24
C LEU A 621 29.41 12.57 -17.37
N VAL A 622 29.18 11.31 -17.02
CA VAL A 622 28.99 10.22 -17.98
C VAL A 622 27.63 10.38 -18.66
N CYS A 623 27.61 10.31 -20.00
CA CYS A 623 26.38 10.15 -20.77
C CYS A 623 26.22 8.69 -21.16
N TYR A 624 25.00 8.15 -21.02
CA TYR A 624 24.72 6.77 -21.45
C TYR A 624 24.51 6.63 -22.96
N ASP A 625 24.53 7.76 -23.70
CA ASP A 625 24.43 7.77 -25.16
C ASP A 625 23.15 7.06 -25.64
N CYS A 626 22.03 7.45 -25.02
CA CYS A 626 20.71 6.83 -25.20
C CYS A 626 19.74 7.65 -26.06
N GLY A 627 20.18 8.78 -26.63
CA GLY A 627 19.36 9.62 -27.50
C GLY A 627 18.60 10.77 -26.83
N VAL A 628 18.37 10.71 -25.51
CA VAL A 628 17.51 11.67 -24.76
C VAL A 628 18.01 13.15 -24.80
N ALA A 629 19.19 13.41 -25.37
CA ALA A 629 19.76 14.76 -25.55
C ALA A 629 19.82 15.61 -24.26
N CYS A 630 20.22 15.00 -23.14
CA CYS A 630 20.35 15.70 -21.86
C CYS A 630 21.40 16.82 -21.88
N ASP A 631 21.09 17.97 -21.26
CA ASP A 631 22.10 18.98 -20.93
C ASP A 631 22.86 18.60 -19.65
N MET A 632 24.04 18.02 -19.85
CA MET A 632 24.90 17.58 -18.73
C MET A 632 25.56 18.74 -17.99
N THR A 633 25.67 19.91 -18.61
CA THR A 633 26.22 21.12 -17.97
C THR A 633 25.16 21.68 -17.02
N GLN A 634 23.93 21.86 -17.51
CA GLN A 634 22.79 22.28 -16.69
C GLN A 634 22.58 21.31 -15.51
N MET A 635 22.60 20.00 -15.76
CA MET A 635 22.46 18.99 -14.70
C MET A 635 23.54 19.13 -13.62
N ARG A 636 24.78 19.49 -13.99
CA ARG A 636 25.85 19.72 -13.02
C ARG A 636 25.62 20.99 -12.21
N GLU A 637 25.24 22.09 -12.88
CA GLU A 637 24.97 23.38 -12.24
C GLU A 637 23.79 23.34 -11.28
N GLU A 638 22.71 22.65 -11.67
CA GLU A 638 21.54 22.43 -10.84
C GLU A 638 21.89 21.68 -9.54
N ARG A 639 22.66 20.60 -9.64
CA ARG A 639 23.09 19.84 -8.46
C ARG A 639 24.00 20.63 -7.52
N LEU A 640 24.90 21.44 -8.08
CA LEU A 640 25.69 22.38 -7.28
C LEU A 640 24.79 23.40 -6.57
N THR A 641 23.75 23.90 -7.25
CA THR A 641 22.75 24.80 -6.68
C THR A 641 21.98 24.12 -5.54
N PHE A 642 21.58 22.86 -5.70
CA PHE A 642 20.88 22.09 -4.65
C PHE A 642 21.74 21.88 -3.40
N LEU A 643 23.04 21.56 -3.57
CA LEU A 643 23.98 21.48 -2.45
C LEU A 643 24.15 22.84 -1.75
N ASP A 644 24.20 23.93 -2.52
CA ASP A 644 24.33 25.31 -2.00
C ASP A 644 23.10 25.74 -1.20
N ARG A 645 21.88 25.50 -1.71
CA ARG A 645 20.62 25.75 -1.00
C ARG A 645 20.50 24.95 0.30
N LEU A 646 21.10 23.77 0.36
CA LEU A 646 21.17 22.97 1.58
C LEU A 646 22.28 23.41 2.53
N GLY A 647 23.12 24.37 2.15
CA GLY A 647 24.30 24.79 2.91
C GLY A 647 25.28 23.62 3.12
N ALA A 648 25.37 22.71 2.14
CA ALA A 648 26.15 21.48 2.20
C ALA A 648 27.66 21.74 2.00
N HIS A 649 28.22 22.63 2.82
CA HIS A 649 29.66 22.85 2.93
C HIS A 649 30.31 21.72 3.73
N LYS A 650 31.53 21.38 3.36
CA LYS A 650 32.37 20.39 4.03
C LYS A 650 32.51 20.79 5.50
N ARG A 651 31.87 20.01 6.36
CA ARG A 651 31.95 20.22 7.79
C ARG A 651 33.31 19.72 8.28
N SER A 652 34.24 20.63 8.58
CA SER A 652 35.37 20.29 9.45
C SER A 652 34.84 20.10 10.87
N LEU A 653 34.47 18.87 11.26
CA LEU A 653 34.35 18.52 12.67
C LEU A 653 35.69 17.97 13.17
N PRO A 654 36.03 18.19 14.46
CA PRO A 654 37.38 17.96 14.95
C PRO A 654 37.72 16.49 14.80
N VAL A 655 38.81 16.19 14.12
CA VAL A 655 39.46 14.88 14.21
C VAL A 655 39.72 14.64 15.69
N LEU A 656 39.08 13.62 16.27
CA LEU A 656 39.55 13.04 17.52
C LEU A 656 40.95 12.49 17.25
N THR A 657 41.97 13.31 17.49
CA THR A 657 43.35 12.86 17.50
C THR A 657 43.50 11.87 18.64
N GLY A 658 43.78 10.62 18.29
CA GLY A 658 43.97 9.53 19.24
C GLY A 658 44.55 8.28 18.62
N ALA A 659 45.84 8.34 18.26
CA ALA A 659 46.84 7.27 18.17
C ALA A 659 46.48 5.95 17.44
N ALA A 660 47.10 5.70 16.29
CA ALA A 660 48.33 4.88 16.19
C ALA A 660 48.59 4.39 14.74
N ALA A 661 49.88 4.15 14.47
CA ALA A 661 50.49 3.43 13.35
C ALA A 661 50.67 4.17 12.02
N SER A 662 51.72 4.99 12.00
CA SER A 662 52.58 5.23 10.84
C SER A 662 53.06 3.92 10.20
N LEU A 663 53.03 3.83 8.86
CA LEU A 663 53.90 2.94 8.09
C LEU A 663 54.58 3.73 6.97
N PRO A 664 55.85 3.42 6.63
CA PRO A 664 56.70 4.29 5.81
C PRO A 664 56.42 4.12 4.31
N ALA A 665 56.72 5.17 3.57
CA ALA A 665 56.89 5.16 2.13
C ALA A 665 58.12 4.34 1.73
N ASP A 666 57.93 3.45 0.74
CA ASP A 666 58.84 3.07 -0.35
C ASP A 666 58.72 1.59 -0.71
N ALA A 667 58.20 1.32 -1.91
CA ALA A 667 58.68 0.28 -2.84
C ALA A 667 57.77 0.22 -4.08
N ALA A 668 58.23 0.77 -5.20
CA ALA A 668 57.87 0.26 -6.52
C ALA A 668 58.66 -1.05 -6.77
N PRO A 669 58.12 -2.01 -7.53
CA PRO A 669 58.60 -2.11 -8.93
C PRO A 669 57.60 -2.65 -9.98
N SER A 670 57.70 -2.04 -11.17
CA SER A 670 57.83 -2.57 -12.55
C SER A 670 56.87 -3.62 -13.20
N PRO A 671 56.59 -3.51 -14.53
CA PRO A 671 55.64 -4.34 -15.29
C PRO A 671 56.28 -5.41 -16.20
N ALA A 672 55.53 -6.48 -16.52
CA ALA A 672 55.69 -7.42 -17.67
C ALA A 672 54.67 -8.58 -17.50
N ALA A 673 54.16 -9.31 -18.48
CA ALA A 673 54.09 -9.28 -19.94
C ALA A 673 53.08 -10.37 -20.38
N ALA A 674 52.81 -10.44 -21.68
CA ALA A 674 51.70 -11.14 -22.35
C ALA A 674 51.86 -12.66 -22.62
N ALA A 675 50.75 -13.23 -23.14
CA ALA A 675 50.58 -14.48 -23.92
C ALA A 675 50.53 -15.79 -23.12
N SER A 676 49.69 -16.80 -23.41
CA SER A 676 49.20 -17.32 -24.70
C SER A 676 47.94 -18.23 -24.54
N SER A 677 47.24 -18.46 -25.65
CA SER A 677 46.28 -19.56 -25.93
C SER A 677 46.87 -20.37 -27.12
N PRO A 678 46.28 -21.46 -27.69
CA PRO A 678 45.11 -22.29 -27.35
C PRO A 678 45.39 -23.82 -27.46
N ALA A 679 44.44 -24.69 -27.07
CA ALA A 679 44.29 -26.04 -27.64
C ALA A 679 42.93 -26.70 -27.28
N GLU A 680 42.23 -27.15 -28.33
CA GLU A 680 41.15 -28.15 -28.40
C GLU A 680 41.62 -29.20 -29.45
N PRO A 681 40.92 -30.32 -29.79
CA PRO A 681 39.81 -31.06 -29.14
C PRO A 681 40.03 -32.60 -29.14
N ALA A 682 39.13 -33.40 -28.54
CA ALA A 682 38.92 -34.80 -28.96
C ALA A 682 37.54 -35.37 -28.57
N HIS A 683 36.90 -36.00 -29.55
CA HIS A 683 35.62 -36.72 -29.56
C HIS A 683 35.62 -38.04 -28.77
N LEU A 684 34.42 -38.57 -28.45
CA LEU A 684 33.92 -39.96 -28.69
C LEU A 684 32.52 -40.11 -28.03
N VAL A 685 31.41 -40.18 -28.79
CA VAL A 685 30.64 -41.35 -29.31
C VAL A 685 29.46 -41.83 -28.42
N GLU A 686 28.28 -41.72 -29.06
CA GLU A 686 26.95 -42.35 -29.00
C GLU A 686 26.67 -43.56 -28.09
N ALA A 687 25.43 -43.59 -27.56
CA ALA A 687 24.56 -44.78 -27.59
C ALA A 687 23.06 -44.41 -27.36
N GLU A 688 22.20 -44.82 -28.29
CA GLU A 688 20.74 -44.76 -28.25
C GLU A 688 20.13 -45.87 -27.36
N SER A 689 18.94 -45.64 -26.80
CA SER A 689 17.80 -46.58 -26.87
C SER A 689 16.53 -46.04 -26.19
N SER A 690 15.43 -46.11 -26.94
CA SER A 690 14.01 -45.99 -26.53
C SER A 690 13.41 -47.42 -26.42
N PRO A 691 12.10 -47.66 -26.18
CA PRO A 691 11.07 -46.97 -25.39
C PRO A 691 10.33 -47.97 -24.43
N ALA A 692 9.23 -47.49 -23.82
CA ALA A 692 8.03 -48.23 -23.37
C ALA A 692 7.78 -48.30 -21.86
N GLY A 693 6.52 -48.01 -21.49
CA GLY A 693 5.94 -48.37 -20.20
C GLY A 693 4.91 -47.39 -19.67
N GLU A 694 3.74 -47.31 -20.32
CA GLU A 694 2.51 -46.80 -19.70
C GLU A 694 2.21 -47.59 -18.42
N ALA A 695 1.95 -46.89 -17.32
CA ALA A 695 1.28 -47.45 -16.16
C ALA A 695 0.41 -46.36 -15.51
N GLU A 696 -0.88 -46.63 -15.56
CA GLU A 696 -2.00 -45.84 -15.05
C GLU A 696 -2.17 -46.04 -13.52
N LEU A 697 -2.82 -45.05 -12.87
CA LEU A 697 -3.54 -45.04 -11.56
C LEU A 697 -2.76 -44.61 -10.29
N PRO A 698 -3.43 -44.06 -9.24
CA PRO A 698 -4.79 -43.53 -9.12
C PRO A 698 -4.90 -42.10 -8.53
N ARG A 699 -6.08 -41.49 -8.69
CA ARG A 699 -6.55 -40.32 -7.92
C ARG A 699 -6.89 -40.74 -6.49
N ALA A 700 -6.29 -40.09 -5.49
CA ALA A 700 -6.80 -40.06 -4.12
C ALA A 700 -6.26 -38.82 -3.39
N GLY A 701 -7.16 -38.09 -2.71
CA GLY A 701 -6.82 -36.99 -1.83
C GLY A 701 -6.01 -37.46 -0.63
N ALA A 702 -5.00 -36.68 -0.27
CA ALA A 702 -4.29 -36.81 1.00
C ALA A 702 -3.91 -35.41 1.48
N GLU A 703 -4.51 -35.03 2.59
CA GLU A 703 -4.12 -33.92 3.44
C GLU A 703 -2.68 -34.12 3.92
N ASP A 704 -1.84 -33.10 3.78
CA ASP A 704 -0.44 -33.08 4.25
C ASP A 704 -0.40 -33.11 5.80
N PRO A 705 0.08 -34.20 6.43
CA PRO A 705 0.15 -34.34 7.88
C PRO A 705 1.56 -34.02 8.38
N SER A 706 2.09 -32.83 8.05
CA SER A 706 3.40 -32.38 8.56
C SER A 706 3.44 -30.93 9.09
N ARG A 707 2.33 -30.45 9.66
CA ARG A 707 2.36 -29.39 10.69
C ARG A 707 2.50 -30.01 12.08
N ALA A 708 3.70 -30.52 12.37
CA ALA A 708 4.09 -30.75 13.76
C ALA A 708 4.39 -29.39 14.41
N GLU A 709 3.62 -29.07 15.44
CA GLU A 709 3.76 -27.88 16.28
C GLU A 709 5.18 -27.77 16.83
N ALA A 710 5.97 -26.86 16.25
CA ALA A 710 7.18 -26.38 16.90
C ALA A 710 6.77 -25.54 18.11
N ALA A 711 6.97 -26.09 19.30
CA ALA A 711 6.74 -25.44 20.58
C ALA A 711 7.33 -24.02 20.58
N ALA A 712 6.46 -23.04 20.82
CA ALA A 712 6.85 -21.65 20.96
C ALA A 712 7.93 -21.52 22.06
N PRO A 713 8.98 -20.70 21.86
CA PRO A 713 9.94 -20.44 22.92
C PRO A 713 9.21 -19.87 24.15
N PRO A 714 9.63 -20.24 25.37
CA PRO A 714 8.95 -19.80 26.58
C PRO A 714 8.90 -18.27 26.62
N ARG A 715 7.69 -17.71 26.70
CA ARG A 715 7.48 -16.27 26.88
C ARG A 715 8.31 -15.83 28.09
N ALA A 716 9.33 -15.01 27.85
CA ALA A 716 10.07 -14.37 28.92
C ALA A 716 9.06 -13.67 29.85
N LYS A 717 9.16 -13.93 31.17
CA LYS A 717 8.32 -13.30 32.18
C LYS A 717 8.29 -11.78 31.94
N PRO A 718 7.12 -11.11 31.98
CA PRO A 718 7.06 -9.66 31.85
C PRO A 718 8.01 -9.05 32.87
N ARG A 719 9.02 -8.33 32.38
CA ARG A 719 9.93 -7.59 33.25
C ARG A 719 9.07 -6.58 34.01
N ALA A 720 9.15 -6.60 35.34
CA ALA A 720 8.35 -5.72 36.19
C ALA A 720 8.46 -4.26 35.70
N PRO A 721 7.34 -3.52 35.60
CA PRO A 721 7.39 -2.14 35.14
C PRO A 721 8.28 -1.34 36.08
N ALA A 722 9.28 -0.65 35.52
CA ALA A 722 10.11 0.28 36.29
C ALA A 722 9.19 1.35 36.91
N PRO A 723 9.29 1.62 38.23
CA PRO A 723 8.40 2.57 38.86
C PRO A 723 8.89 4.02 38.73
N LYS A 724 7.93 4.88 38.37
CA LYS A 724 7.77 6.34 38.59
C LYS A 724 8.64 7.34 37.80
N GLY A 725 7.90 8.26 37.15
CA GLY A 725 8.41 9.52 36.60
C GLY A 725 7.72 10.03 35.33
N ARG A 726 6.45 9.71 35.02
CA ARG A 726 5.79 10.34 33.87
C ARG A 726 5.25 11.71 34.28
N GLY A 727 6.04 12.77 34.08
CA GLY A 727 5.55 14.15 34.14
C GLY A 727 4.36 14.36 33.19
N GLY A 728 3.58 15.41 33.43
CA GLY A 728 2.38 15.77 32.64
C GLY A 728 1.05 15.47 33.34
N PHE A 729 -0.02 16.05 32.80
CA PHE A 729 -1.36 16.10 33.36
C PHE A 729 -2.29 15.14 32.61
N ARG A 730 -3.11 14.39 33.35
CA ARG A 730 -4.05 13.41 32.78
C ARG A 730 -5.39 14.09 32.51
N TYR A 731 -5.99 13.76 31.38
CA TYR A 731 -7.32 14.20 30.99
C TYR A 731 -8.12 13.03 30.45
N ARG A 732 -9.42 13.03 30.69
CA ARG A 732 -10.36 12.10 30.07
C ARG A 732 -11.18 12.85 29.05
N PHE A 733 -11.07 12.46 27.79
CA PHE A 733 -11.88 13.00 26.70
C PHE A 733 -13.06 12.06 26.43
N ARG A 734 -14.20 12.65 26.07
CA ARG A 734 -15.38 11.94 25.56
C ARG A 734 -15.54 12.26 24.08
N PHE A 735 -15.81 11.26 23.25
CA PHE A 735 -16.04 11.44 21.83
C PHE A 735 -17.14 10.53 21.29
N GLU A 736 -17.63 10.86 20.09
CA GLU A 736 -18.62 10.09 19.33
C GLU A 736 -17.96 9.51 18.08
N LYS A 737 -18.44 8.35 17.64
CA LYS A 737 -18.03 7.63 16.42
C LYS A 737 -19.28 7.29 15.61
N THR A 738 -19.57 8.10 14.59
CA THR A 738 -20.78 8.06 13.77
C THR A 738 -20.42 8.06 12.27
N GLY A 739 -21.41 7.85 11.38
CA GLY A 739 -21.20 7.92 9.93
C GLY A 739 -20.06 7.00 9.44
N PRO A 740 -19.21 7.44 8.49
CA PRO A 740 -18.08 6.65 7.98
C PRO A 740 -17.12 6.14 9.07
N MET A 741 -16.90 6.92 10.14
CA MET A 741 -16.04 6.49 11.25
C MET A 741 -16.57 5.23 11.97
N ALA A 742 -17.88 4.95 11.93
CA ALA A 742 -18.42 3.71 12.48
C ALA A 742 -17.89 2.45 11.74
N LEU A 743 -17.52 2.60 10.46
CA LEU A 743 -17.00 1.53 9.60
C LEU A 743 -15.50 1.29 9.75
N LEU A 744 -14.79 2.09 10.54
CA LEU A 744 -13.38 1.88 10.86
C LEU A 744 -13.20 0.97 12.07
N GLY A 745 -12.15 0.14 12.03
CA GLY A 745 -11.79 -0.73 13.14
C GLY A 745 -11.23 0.06 14.33
N HIS A 746 -11.11 -0.58 15.49
CA HIS A 746 -10.52 0.07 16.66
C HIS A 746 -9.08 0.53 16.42
N LEU A 747 -8.28 -0.24 15.69
CA LEU A 747 -6.89 0.10 15.38
C LEU A 747 -6.78 1.36 14.51
N ASP A 748 -7.70 1.56 13.57
CA ASP A 748 -7.77 2.79 12.76
C ASP A 748 -8.04 4.01 13.64
N VAL A 749 -8.97 3.91 14.59
CA VAL A 749 -9.25 4.99 15.56
C VAL A 749 -8.02 5.27 16.43
N VAL A 750 -7.32 4.24 16.89
CA VAL A 750 -6.09 4.38 17.68
C VAL A 750 -4.99 5.09 16.89
N ARG A 751 -4.91 4.89 15.56
CA ARG A 751 -3.99 5.62 14.67
C ARG A 751 -4.43 7.06 14.42
N GLU A 752 -5.73 7.30 14.31
CA GLU A 752 -6.27 8.61 13.94
C GLU A 752 -6.16 9.65 15.06
N LEU A 753 -6.40 9.27 16.32
CA LEU A 753 -6.38 10.25 17.43
C LEU A 753 -5.04 10.98 17.59
N PRO A 754 -3.87 10.31 17.54
CA PRO A 754 -2.58 10.99 17.49
C PRO A 754 -2.46 11.99 16.34
N ARG A 755 -3.04 11.70 15.17
CA ARG A 755 -3.04 12.61 14.01
C ARG A 755 -3.87 13.85 14.29
N VAL A 756 -5.07 13.69 14.85
CA VAL A 756 -5.93 14.81 15.30
C VAL A 756 -5.16 15.70 16.28
N LEU A 757 -4.52 15.10 17.29
CA LEU A 757 -3.75 15.84 18.31
C LEU A 757 -2.57 16.61 17.70
N ARG A 758 -1.88 16.05 16.70
CA ARG A 758 -0.79 16.75 15.98
C ARG A 758 -1.33 17.89 15.12
N ARG A 759 -2.44 17.70 14.41
CA ARG A 759 -3.07 18.75 13.58
C ARG A 759 -3.47 19.98 14.39
N VAL A 760 -3.84 19.80 15.66
CA VAL A 760 -4.16 20.90 16.59
C VAL A 760 -2.98 21.38 17.44
N GLY A 761 -1.78 20.82 17.24
CA GLY A 761 -0.58 21.19 18.00
C GLY A 761 -0.64 20.85 19.50
N ALA A 762 -1.37 19.80 19.88
CA ALA A 762 -1.50 19.41 21.29
C ALA A 762 -0.18 18.86 21.85
N PRO A 763 0.31 19.36 23.00
CA PRO A 763 1.58 18.93 23.58
C PRO A 763 1.45 17.59 24.32
N MET A 764 1.53 16.49 23.56
CA MET A 764 1.37 15.12 24.09
C MET A 764 2.60 14.62 24.84
N THR A 765 2.37 13.82 25.88
CA THR A 765 3.43 12.99 26.50
C THR A 765 3.54 11.64 25.80
N TYR A 766 4.74 11.05 25.82
CA TYR A 766 5.04 9.81 25.09
C TYR A 766 5.57 8.72 26.02
N THR A 767 5.31 7.47 25.68
CA THR A 767 5.83 6.30 26.41
C THR A 767 7.34 6.16 26.24
N ALA A 768 8.04 5.73 27.30
CA ALA A 768 9.44 5.33 27.20
C ALA A 768 9.55 3.96 26.50
N GLY A 769 10.30 3.87 25.39
CA GLY A 769 10.48 2.63 24.65
C GLY A 769 11.06 2.79 23.24
N PHE A 770 11.14 1.68 22.48
CA PHE A 770 11.69 1.63 21.13
C PHE A 770 10.83 2.36 20.08
N HIS A 771 9.51 2.47 20.30
CA HIS A 771 8.60 3.31 19.51
C HIS A 771 7.77 4.16 20.50
N PRO A 772 8.15 5.42 20.77
CA PRO A 772 7.40 6.27 21.69
C PRO A 772 6.01 6.54 21.12
N LYS A 773 4.97 6.04 21.80
CA LYS A 773 3.57 6.32 21.45
C LYS A 773 3.00 7.34 22.42
N PRO A 774 2.04 8.19 22.00
CA PRO A 774 1.30 9.01 22.93
C PRO A 774 0.74 8.18 24.10
N ASP A 775 0.82 8.69 25.32
CA ASP A 775 0.31 8.01 26.51
C ASP A 775 -1.23 8.10 26.52
N MET A 776 -1.86 7.09 25.92
CA MET A 776 -3.29 7.00 25.70
C MET A 776 -3.85 5.67 26.20
N THR A 777 -4.99 5.70 26.88
CA THR A 777 -5.75 4.52 27.29
C THR A 777 -7.18 4.66 26.80
N PHE A 778 -7.65 3.70 25.99
CA PHE A 778 -8.97 3.75 25.37
C PHE A 778 -10.04 2.98 26.19
N SER A 779 -11.30 3.32 25.97
CA SER A 779 -12.45 2.46 26.29
C SER A 779 -12.35 1.10 25.57
N PRO A 780 -13.10 0.06 26.03
CA PRO A 780 -13.17 -1.23 25.36
C PRO A 780 -13.52 -1.09 23.88
N ALA A 781 -12.78 -1.83 23.05
CA ALA A 781 -12.94 -1.84 21.60
C ALA A 781 -14.40 -2.10 21.21
N LEU A 782 -14.88 -1.28 20.28
CA LEU A 782 -16.21 -1.40 19.70
C LEU A 782 -16.16 -2.36 18.50
N SER A 783 -17.21 -3.15 18.28
CA SER A 783 -17.31 -4.00 17.09
C SER A 783 -17.41 -3.14 15.81
N LEU A 784 -16.87 -3.65 14.70
CA LEU A 784 -16.92 -2.98 13.41
C LEU A 784 -18.37 -2.68 13.00
N GLY A 785 -18.63 -1.49 12.44
CA GLY A 785 -19.96 -1.07 12.00
C GLY A 785 -20.91 -0.62 13.11
N VAL A 786 -20.53 -0.79 14.39
CA VAL A 786 -21.33 -0.28 15.51
C VAL A 786 -21.05 1.22 15.68
N ILE A 787 -22.13 2.00 15.79
CA ILE A 787 -22.09 3.44 16.03
C ILE A 787 -21.93 3.68 17.53
N SER A 788 -21.24 4.72 17.95
CA SER A 788 -21.17 5.10 19.36
C SER A 788 -21.37 6.60 19.56
N LEU A 789 -22.19 6.93 20.56
CA LEU A 789 -22.43 8.29 21.01
C LEU A 789 -21.67 8.61 22.33
N ASP A 790 -20.90 7.65 22.86
CA ASP A 790 -20.23 7.81 24.16
C ASP A 790 -19.00 6.91 24.27
N GLU A 791 -17.90 7.39 23.70
CA GLU A 791 -16.55 6.81 23.83
C GLU A 791 -15.65 7.65 24.70
N TYR A 792 -14.61 7.02 25.26
CA TYR A 792 -13.66 7.70 26.12
C TYR A 792 -12.22 7.34 25.81
N VAL A 793 -11.34 8.30 26.02
CA VAL A 793 -9.90 8.11 26.01
C VAL A 793 -9.27 8.93 27.13
N ASP A 794 -8.44 8.27 27.94
CA ASP A 794 -7.55 8.94 28.89
C ASP A 794 -6.26 9.29 28.14
N LEU A 795 -5.91 10.58 28.11
CA LEU A 795 -4.73 11.14 27.45
C LEU A 795 -3.87 11.88 28.48
N ARG A 796 -2.55 11.86 28.32
CA ARG A 796 -1.64 12.67 29.14
C ARG A 796 -0.95 13.77 28.31
N LEU A 797 -1.11 15.02 28.74
CA LEU A 797 -0.54 16.21 28.12
C LEU A 797 0.62 16.77 28.94
N GLU A 798 1.57 17.44 28.31
CA GLU A 798 2.74 18.04 28.97
C GLU A 798 2.35 19.27 29.81
N ARG A 799 1.30 20.00 29.40
CA ARG A 799 0.86 21.24 30.04
C ARG A 799 -0.42 21.06 30.85
N ASP A 800 -0.50 21.83 31.92
CA ASP A 800 -1.76 22.02 32.65
C ASP A 800 -2.65 22.97 31.86
N LEU A 801 -3.90 22.60 31.66
CA LEU A 801 -4.88 23.38 30.92
C LEU A 801 -5.95 23.82 31.90
N ASP A 802 -6.23 25.13 31.91
CA ASP A 802 -7.43 25.64 32.56
C ASP A 802 -8.70 25.18 31.80
N PRO A 803 -9.90 25.34 32.40
CA PRO A 803 -11.13 24.88 31.76
C PRO A 803 -11.39 25.48 30.38
N ALA A 804 -11.06 26.75 30.15
CA ALA A 804 -11.29 27.42 28.87
C ALA A 804 -10.36 26.88 27.78
N ALA A 805 -9.08 26.67 28.11
CA ALA A 805 -8.11 26.05 27.21
C ALA A 805 -8.46 24.59 26.89
N LEU A 806 -8.98 23.85 27.87
CA LEU A 806 -9.44 22.47 27.66
C LEU A 806 -10.68 22.41 26.74
N GLU A 807 -11.63 23.31 26.92
CA GLU A 807 -12.80 23.43 26.04
C GLU A 807 -12.41 23.82 24.61
N ALA A 808 -11.50 24.78 24.47
CA ALA A 808 -10.94 25.17 23.18
C ALA A 808 -10.22 24.00 22.49
N LEU A 809 -9.48 23.17 23.24
CA LEU A 809 -8.85 21.96 22.72
C LEU A 809 -9.88 20.92 22.24
N VAL A 810 -10.97 20.71 22.98
CA VAL A 810 -12.07 19.81 22.56
C VAL A 810 -12.70 20.28 21.25
N ALA A 811 -12.94 21.59 21.12
CA ALA A 811 -13.50 22.18 19.91
C ALA A 811 -12.53 22.04 18.71
N SER A 812 -11.24 22.35 18.90
CA SER A 812 -10.24 22.23 17.84
C SER A 812 -10.02 20.78 17.41
N MET A 813 -9.97 19.83 18.35
CA MET A 813 -9.87 18.40 18.05
C MET A 813 -11.05 17.92 17.22
N SER A 814 -12.27 18.36 17.53
CA SER A 814 -13.46 18.01 16.73
C SER A 814 -13.41 18.58 15.33
N ALA A 815 -12.98 19.83 15.17
CA ALA A 815 -12.84 20.46 13.85
C ALA A 815 -11.74 19.80 13.01
N ALA A 816 -10.66 19.37 13.67
CA ALA A 816 -9.56 18.65 13.07
C ALA A 816 -9.75 17.13 13.12
N SER A 817 -10.98 16.61 13.16
CA SER A 817 -11.22 15.15 13.07
C SER A 817 -11.85 14.78 11.72
N PRO A 818 -11.69 13.53 11.24
CA PRO A 818 -12.47 13.03 10.11
C PRO A 818 -13.97 13.08 10.41
N ARG A 819 -14.79 13.15 9.35
CA ARG A 819 -16.24 13.25 9.50
C ARG A 819 -16.79 12.05 10.26
N GLY A 820 -17.51 12.31 11.35
CA GLY A 820 -18.08 11.27 12.22
C GLY A 820 -17.27 10.98 13.49
N LEU A 821 -16.08 11.56 13.66
CA LEU A 821 -15.34 11.58 14.92
C LEU A 821 -15.50 12.97 15.56
N ALA A 822 -16.18 13.06 16.69
CA ALA A 822 -16.46 14.34 17.34
C ALA A 822 -16.19 14.29 18.84
N PHE A 823 -15.38 15.20 19.37
CA PHE A 823 -15.11 15.31 20.79
C PHE A 823 -16.21 16.16 21.47
N ARG A 824 -16.76 15.65 22.57
CA ARG A 824 -17.94 16.23 23.25
C ARG A 824 -17.65 16.76 24.64
N GLY A 825 -16.39 16.72 25.08
CA GLY A 825 -15.95 17.24 26.36
C GLY A 825 -14.70 16.57 26.86
N ALA A 826 -14.10 17.16 27.88
CA ALA A 826 -12.98 16.58 28.60
C ALA A 826 -12.98 17.03 30.07
N VAL A 827 -12.40 16.20 30.94
CA VAL A 827 -12.18 16.52 32.36
C VAL A 827 -10.73 16.24 32.74
N LYS A 828 -10.15 17.08 33.59
CA LYS A 828 -8.82 16.85 34.17
C LYS A 828 -8.89 15.78 35.26
N LEU A 829 -7.96 14.84 35.23
CA LEU A 829 -7.85 13.75 36.19
C LEU A 829 -6.73 14.04 37.20
N GLY A 830 -7.06 13.90 38.49
CA GLY A 830 -6.11 13.93 39.59
C GLY A 830 -5.35 12.60 39.77
N PRO A 831 -4.39 12.56 40.71
CA PRO A 831 -3.58 11.36 40.98
C PRO A 831 -4.41 10.15 41.41
N GLU A 832 -5.46 10.39 42.19
CA GLU A 832 -6.36 9.37 42.75
C GLU A 832 -7.48 8.96 41.78
N ASP A 833 -7.62 9.63 40.63
CA ASP A 833 -8.67 9.31 39.68
C ASP A 833 -8.35 8.02 38.90
N PRO A 834 -9.23 7.00 38.96
CA PRO A 834 -8.96 5.69 38.37
C PRO A 834 -8.98 5.73 36.84
N ALA A 835 -8.20 4.84 36.23
CA ALA A 835 -8.14 4.66 34.78
C ALA A 835 -9.46 4.07 34.23
N LEU A 836 -9.77 4.36 32.96
CA LEU A 836 -10.98 3.89 32.28
C LEU A 836 -11.25 2.38 32.47
N SER A 837 -10.22 1.55 32.34
CA SER A 837 -10.34 0.09 32.45
C SER A 837 -10.84 -0.41 33.81
N LYS A 838 -10.69 0.40 34.87
CA LYS A 838 -11.21 0.09 36.22
C LYS A 838 -12.61 0.64 36.48
N LEU A 839 -13.04 1.62 35.69
CA LEU A 839 -14.30 2.34 35.90
C LEU A 839 -15.45 1.79 35.08
N ILE A 840 -15.18 1.32 33.87
CA ILE A 840 -16.21 0.85 32.95
C ILE A 840 -16.77 -0.47 33.49
N ALA A 841 -18.01 -0.43 33.97
CA ALA A 841 -18.72 -1.58 34.53
C ALA A 841 -19.73 -2.16 33.55
N GLY A 842 -20.19 -1.37 32.57
CA GLY A 842 -21.16 -1.80 31.58
C GLY A 842 -21.34 -0.82 30.44
N ALA A 843 -22.15 -1.23 29.48
CA ALA A 843 -22.52 -0.44 28.30
C ALA A 843 -24.01 -0.54 28.03
N ARG A 844 -24.56 0.55 27.50
CA ARG A 844 -25.95 0.64 27.05
C ARG A 844 -25.96 0.72 25.53
N TYR A 845 -26.67 -0.20 24.90
CA TYR A 845 -26.82 -0.27 23.46
C TYR A 845 -28.29 -0.11 23.05
N VAL A 846 -28.48 0.34 21.82
CA VAL A 846 -29.73 0.20 21.10
C VAL A 846 -29.49 -0.72 19.91
N LEU A 847 -30.33 -1.72 19.74
CA LEU A 847 -30.36 -2.60 18.58
C LEU A 847 -31.58 -2.20 17.76
N ALA A 848 -31.35 -1.59 16.60
CA ALA A 848 -32.38 -1.15 15.69
C ALA A 848 -32.61 -2.18 14.59
N PHE A 849 -33.87 -2.57 14.40
CA PHE A 849 -34.32 -3.51 13.39
C PHE A 849 -35.33 -2.82 12.47
N ALA A 850 -35.33 -3.13 11.18
CA ALA A 850 -36.44 -2.75 10.32
C ALA A 850 -37.71 -3.44 10.80
N ARG A 851 -38.83 -2.73 10.91
CA ARG A 851 -40.11 -3.32 11.35
C ARG A 851 -40.49 -4.54 10.50
N SER A 852 -40.29 -4.43 9.18
CA SER A 852 -40.52 -5.52 8.23
C SER A 852 -39.69 -6.78 8.47
N ALA A 853 -38.51 -6.66 9.09
CA ALA A 853 -37.65 -7.80 9.42
C ALA A 853 -38.12 -8.58 10.67
N ILE A 854 -39.01 -7.98 11.48
CA ILE A 854 -39.57 -8.61 12.69
C ILE A 854 -41.04 -9.00 12.47
N GLY A 855 -41.83 -8.12 11.85
CA GLY A 855 -43.27 -8.30 11.60
C GLY A 855 -44.09 -7.05 11.92
N ALA A 856 -45.40 -7.08 11.62
CA ALA A 856 -46.29 -5.94 11.85
C ALA A 856 -46.38 -5.51 13.33
N ASP A 857 -46.39 -6.48 14.25
CA ASP A 857 -46.46 -6.28 15.71
C ASP A 857 -45.06 -6.32 16.39
N ALA A 858 -44.06 -5.75 15.72
CA ALA A 858 -42.65 -5.89 16.10
C ALA A 858 -42.35 -5.53 17.57
N GLU A 859 -42.96 -4.47 18.11
CA GLU A 859 -42.79 -4.07 19.52
C GLU A 859 -43.28 -5.14 20.48
N ALA A 860 -44.49 -5.67 20.26
CA ALA A 860 -45.05 -6.70 21.13
C ALA A 860 -44.23 -7.98 21.09
N VAL A 861 -43.77 -8.37 19.88
CA VAL A 861 -42.89 -9.53 19.69
C VAL A 861 -41.57 -9.35 20.43
N LEU A 862 -40.88 -8.22 20.24
CA LEU A 862 -39.60 -7.96 20.90
C LEU A 862 -39.76 -7.84 22.43
N ALA A 863 -40.83 -7.21 22.92
CA ALA A 863 -41.12 -7.13 24.35
C ALA A 863 -41.25 -8.51 24.99
N ALA A 864 -42.00 -9.42 24.35
CA ALA A 864 -42.15 -10.80 24.82
C ALA A 864 -40.81 -11.55 24.82
N ARG A 865 -40.01 -11.42 23.75
CA ARG A 865 -38.69 -12.07 23.64
C ARG A 865 -37.69 -11.53 24.66
N CYS A 866 -37.72 -10.25 24.99
CA CYS A 866 -36.91 -9.68 26.06
C CYS A 866 -37.27 -10.23 27.43
N SER A 867 -38.56 -10.33 27.74
CA SER A 867 -39.02 -10.93 29.00
C SER A 867 -38.58 -12.39 29.13
N ALA A 868 -38.62 -13.14 28.02
CA ALA A 868 -38.13 -14.51 27.97
C ALA A 868 -36.61 -14.60 28.18
N ALA A 869 -35.84 -13.76 27.48
CA ALA A 869 -34.38 -13.73 27.59
C ALA A 869 -33.90 -13.36 29.00
N LEU A 870 -34.54 -12.39 29.67
CA LEU A 870 -34.19 -12.00 31.03
C LEU A 870 -34.55 -13.08 32.07
N SER A 871 -35.60 -13.87 31.81
CA SER A 871 -36.05 -14.97 32.67
C SER A 871 -35.30 -16.28 32.42
N ALA A 872 -34.60 -16.42 31.30
CA ALA A 872 -33.83 -17.62 30.96
C ALA A 872 -32.68 -17.85 31.96
N ALA A 873 -32.41 -19.11 32.29
CA ALA A 873 -31.28 -19.49 33.15
C ALA A 873 -29.93 -19.38 32.42
N SER A 874 -29.91 -19.62 31.10
CA SER A 874 -28.73 -19.55 30.24
C SER A 874 -29.14 -19.24 28.81
N LEU A 875 -28.32 -18.45 28.11
CA LEU A 875 -28.48 -18.08 26.70
C LEU A 875 -27.15 -18.31 25.96
N PRO A 876 -26.78 -19.57 25.68
CA PRO A 876 -25.51 -19.90 25.07
C PRO A 876 -25.50 -19.53 23.58
N ILE A 877 -24.42 -18.89 23.13
CA ILE A 877 -24.15 -18.63 21.72
C ILE A 877 -22.72 -19.04 21.37
N ARG A 878 -22.57 -19.61 20.17
CA ARG A 878 -21.27 -19.97 19.61
C ARG A 878 -20.60 -18.72 19.04
N ARG A 879 -19.47 -18.33 19.64
CA ARG A 879 -18.60 -17.25 19.14
C ARG A 879 -17.40 -17.86 18.43
N GLU A 880 -17.17 -17.48 17.18
CA GLU A 880 -15.93 -17.82 16.48
C GLU A 880 -14.86 -16.75 16.71
N ILE A 881 -13.67 -17.19 17.12
CA ILE A 881 -12.48 -16.36 17.28
C ILE A 881 -11.36 -17.09 16.56
N GLU A 882 -10.79 -16.52 15.49
CA GLU A 882 -9.64 -17.10 14.77
C GLU A 882 -9.84 -18.58 14.38
N ARG A 883 -11.06 -18.95 13.95
CA ARG A 883 -11.49 -20.33 13.61
C ARG A 883 -11.59 -21.30 14.80
N ILE A 884 -11.51 -20.81 16.04
CA ILE A 884 -11.81 -21.56 17.27
C ILE A 884 -13.19 -21.13 17.77
N ALA A 885 -14.08 -22.10 17.95
CA ALA A 885 -15.41 -21.87 18.50
C ALA A 885 -15.37 -21.86 20.04
N LYS A 886 -15.81 -20.76 20.65
CA LYS A 886 -16.00 -20.64 22.10
C LYS A 886 -17.48 -20.42 22.39
N MET A 887 -18.02 -21.16 23.37
CA MET A 887 -19.37 -20.90 23.86
C MET A 887 -19.37 -19.71 24.82
N VAL A 888 -20.28 -18.76 24.59
CA VAL A 888 -20.49 -17.58 25.42
C VAL A 888 -21.93 -17.59 25.90
N ASP A 889 -22.16 -17.53 27.21
CA ASP A 889 -23.50 -17.41 27.76
C ASP A 889 -23.87 -15.91 27.88
N VAL A 890 -24.73 -15.43 26.99
CA VAL A 890 -25.17 -14.03 26.93
C VAL A 890 -25.91 -13.62 28.20
N ARG A 891 -26.64 -14.55 28.83
CA ARG A 891 -27.45 -14.27 30.02
C ARG A 891 -26.60 -13.75 31.18
N GLN A 892 -25.34 -14.19 31.27
CA GLN A 892 -24.41 -13.78 32.33
C GLN A 892 -24.06 -12.29 32.27
N TYR A 893 -24.19 -11.65 31.10
CA TYR A 893 -23.84 -10.25 30.86
C TYR A 893 -25.06 -9.35 30.70
N LEU A 894 -26.21 -9.89 30.27
CA LEU A 894 -27.43 -9.13 30.03
C LEU A 894 -28.10 -8.71 31.35
N VAL A 895 -28.19 -7.40 31.57
CA VAL A 895 -28.78 -6.79 32.79
C VAL A 895 -30.19 -6.31 32.53
N ARG A 896 -30.42 -5.66 31.39
CA ARG A 896 -31.73 -5.12 30.98
C ARG A 896 -31.90 -5.31 29.46
N ALA A 897 -33.13 -5.58 29.04
CA ALA A 897 -33.54 -5.59 27.65
C ALA A 897 -35.02 -5.17 27.57
N GLU A 898 -35.33 -4.14 26.80
CA GLU A 898 -36.70 -3.66 26.61
C GLU A 898 -36.86 -2.93 25.28
N VAL A 899 -38.10 -2.80 24.80
CA VAL A 899 -38.39 -2.01 23.60
C VAL A 899 -38.18 -0.54 23.92
N GLY A 900 -37.40 0.14 23.08
CA GLY A 900 -37.01 1.53 23.28
C GLY A 900 -38.17 2.51 23.11
N GLY A 901 -38.26 3.48 24.02
CA GLY A 901 -39.23 4.58 23.93
C GLY A 901 -38.79 5.76 23.03
N PRO A 902 -39.49 6.90 23.06
CA PRO A 902 -39.20 8.07 22.22
C PRO A 902 -37.77 8.59 22.32
N ASP A 903 -37.16 8.57 23.51
CA ASP A 903 -35.77 9.01 23.71
C ASP A 903 -34.76 8.12 22.99
N VAL A 904 -35.04 6.82 22.91
CA VAL A 904 -34.21 5.86 22.17
C VAL A 904 -34.31 6.11 20.67
N LEU A 905 -35.51 6.37 20.16
CA LEU A 905 -35.71 6.74 18.75
C LEU A 905 -35.00 8.05 18.41
N SER A 906 -35.01 9.03 19.32
CA SER A 906 -34.25 10.28 19.17
C SER A 906 -32.73 10.02 19.13
N ALA A 907 -32.23 9.09 19.95
CA ALA A 907 -30.82 8.70 19.91
C ALA A 907 -30.43 7.97 18.62
N LEU A 908 -31.32 7.16 18.04
CA LEU A 908 -31.12 6.56 16.72
C LEU A 908 -31.04 7.64 15.62
N ALA A 909 -31.93 8.63 15.66
CA ALA A 909 -31.89 9.76 14.74
C ALA A 909 -30.57 10.53 14.87
N ARG A 910 -30.09 10.80 16.10
CA ARG A 910 -28.75 11.39 16.35
C ARG A 910 -27.60 10.53 15.83
N ALA A 911 -27.76 9.21 15.82
CA ALA A 911 -26.79 8.28 15.24
C ALA A 911 -26.85 8.23 13.69
N GLY A 912 -27.79 8.94 13.07
CA GLY A 912 -28.00 8.92 11.62
C GLY A 912 -28.79 7.69 11.14
N LEU A 913 -29.49 7.00 12.03
CA LEU A 913 -30.38 5.88 11.71
C LEU A 913 -31.82 6.41 11.64
N VAL A 914 -32.37 6.42 10.43
CA VAL A 914 -33.73 6.91 10.12
C VAL A 914 -34.49 5.84 9.32
N GLY A 915 -35.82 5.84 9.43
CA GLY A 915 -36.70 4.88 8.76
C GLY A 915 -37.74 4.25 9.70
N ASP A 916 -38.51 3.29 9.20
CA ASP A 916 -39.46 2.51 10.00
C ASP A 916 -38.71 1.43 10.80
N LEU A 917 -38.19 1.85 11.95
CA LEU A 917 -37.36 1.05 12.84
C LEU A 917 -38.08 0.75 14.15
N VAL A 918 -37.93 -0.48 14.62
CA VAL A 918 -38.20 -0.84 16.01
C VAL A 918 -36.87 -0.94 16.75
N ALA A 919 -36.81 -0.40 17.96
CA ALA A 919 -35.59 -0.29 18.73
C ALA A 919 -35.64 -1.15 19.99
N LEU A 920 -34.54 -1.83 20.28
CA LEU A 920 -34.35 -2.55 21.53
C LEU A 920 -33.23 -1.92 22.35
N GLU A 921 -33.57 -1.37 23.51
CA GLU A 921 -32.59 -0.88 24.47
C GLU A 921 -32.09 -2.05 25.32
N VAL A 922 -30.77 -2.25 25.34
CA VAL A 922 -30.12 -3.32 26.10
C VAL A 922 -28.99 -2.77 26.96
N GLU A 923 -28.89 -3.28 28.17
CA GLU A 923 -27.79 -2.99 29.09
C GLU A 923 -26.99 -4.27 29.35
N VAL A 924 -25.68 -4.19 29.15
CA VAL A 924 -24.77 -5.31 29.35
C VAL A 924 -23.64 -4.93 30.31
N ASP A 925 -23.26 -5.86 31.18
CA ASP A 925 -22.07 -5.73 32.02
C ASP A 925 -20.80 -5.99 31.20
N ILE A 926 -19.73 -5.28 31.54
CA ILE A 926 -18.38 -5.48 31.01
C ILE A 926 -17.53 -5.95 32.20
N ARG A 927 -16.97 -7.15 32.11
CA ARG A 927 -16.22 -7.79 33.20
C ARG A 927 -14.77 -8.02 32.78
N GLY A 928 -13.88 -8.19 33.77
CA GLY A 928 -12.48 -8.57 33.50
C GLY A 928 -12.34 -9.91 32.77
N SER A 929 -13.33 -10.80 32.90
CA SER A 929 -13.42 -12.08 32.19
C SER A 929 -13.90 -11.96 30.73
N GLY A 930 -14.35 -10.77 30.30
CA GLY A 930 -14.81 -10.49 28.94
C GLY A 930 -16.09 -9.66 28.88
N ALA A 931 -16.57 -9.45 27.65
CA ALA A 931 -17.85 -8.80 27.35
C ALA A 931 -18.60 -9.58 26.25
N VAL A 932 -19.91 -9.34 26.18
CA VAL A 932 -20.79 -9.84 25.10
C VAL A 932 -20.84 -8.83 23.94
N LYS A 933 -20.92 -9.31 22.71
CA LYS A 933 -21.09 -8.45 21.52
C LYS A 933 -22.56 -8.05 21.38
N SER A 934 -22.83 -6.85 20.86
CA SER A 934 -24.21 -6.41 20.57
C SER A 934 -24.93 -7.34 19.61
N SER A 935 -24.22 -7.91 18.61
CA SER A 935 -24.77 -8.88 17.67
C SER A 935 -25.17 -10.21 18.31
N GLU A 936 -24.48 -10.62 19.38
CA GLU A 936 -24.81 -11.83 20.15
C GLU A 936 -26.08 -11.61 20.98
N VAL A 937 -26.24 -10.42 21.55
CA VAL A 937 -27.48 -10.02 22.24
C VAL A 937 -28.65 -9.95 21.25
N ALA A 938 -28.42 -9.37 20.06
CA ALA A 938 -29.42 -9.35 18.99
C ALA A 938 -29.83 -10.78 18.58
N ALA A 939 -28.85 -11.70 18.48
CA ALA A 939 -29.11 -13.07 18.08
C ALA A 939 -29.99 -13.82 19.10
N VAL A 940 -29.65 -13.76 20.39
CA VAL A 940 -30.42 -14.51 21.40
C VAL A 940 -31.81 -13.92 21.69
N ILE A 941 -32.03 -12.63 21.40
CA ILE A 941 -33.33 -11.98 21.60
C ILE A 941 -34.19 -12.00 20.34
N ALA A 942 -33.63 -11.65 19.19
CA ALA A 942 -34.39 -11.45 17.95
C ALA A 942 -34.12 -12.52 16.88
N GLY A 943 -33.10 -13.35 17.05
CA GLY A 943 -32.64 -14.30 16.05
C GLY A 943 -33.49 -15.56 15.89
N GLU A 944 -33.27 -16.22 14.76
CA GLU A 944 -33.86 -17.50 14.41
C GLU A 944 -32.76 -18.59 14.29
N PRO A 945 -33.11 -19.89 14.39
CA PRO A 945 -32.16 -20.98 14.19
C PRO A 945 -31.51 -20.87 12.79
N GLY A 946 -30.19 -20.81 12.75
CA GLY A 946 -29.39 -20.71 11.53
C GLY A 946 -29.10 -22.08 10.88
N GLY A 947 -28.43 -22.05 9.72
CA GLY A 947 -28.12 -23.25 8.93
C GLY A 947 -27.10 -24.23 9.54
N ALA A 948 -26.44 -23.87 10.65
CA ALA A 948 -25.52 -24.74 11.38
C ALA A 948 -26.11 -25.16 12.75
N PRO A 949 -25.87 -26.39 13.24
CA PRO A 949 -26.41 -26.85 14.52
C PRO A 949 -26.00 -25.94 15.69
N GLY A 950 -26.99 -25.34 16.36
CA GLY A 950 -26.79 -24.43 17.50
C GLY A 950 -26.38 -22.99 17.13
N ALA A 951 -26.32 -22.63 15.84
CA ALA A 951 -26.13 -21.25 15.42
C ALA A 951 -27.47 -20.51 15.45
N ILE A 952 -27.50 -19.31 16.04
CA ILE A 952 -28.65 -18.41 16.02
C ILE A 952 -28.21 -17.15 15.27
N ALA A 953 -28.89 -16.82 14.18
CA ALA A 953 -28.58 -15.64 13.37
C ALA A 953 -29.56 -14.51 13.71
N PRO A 954 -29.08 -13.31 14.07
CA PRO A 954 -29.97 -12.17 14.27
C PRO A 954 -30.58 -11.71 12.94
N PRO A 955 -31.78 -11.09 12.95
CA PRO A 955 -32.26 -10.35 11.80
C PRO A 955 -31.28 -9.21 11.46
N PRO A 956 -31.29 -8.69 10.22
CA PRO A 956 -30.51 -7.51 9.85
C PRO A 956 -30.78 -6.36 10.83
N HIS A 957 -29.72 -5.83 11.43
CA HIS A 957 -29.83 -4.82 12.47
C HIS A 957 -28.65 -3.85 12.47
N ARG A 958 -28.85 -2.71 13.13
CA ARG A 958 -27.81 -1.72 13.42
C ARG A 958 -27.71 -1.54 14.92
N ALA A 959 -26.49 -1.53 15.46
CA ALA A 959 -26.26 -1.31 16.88
C ALA A 959 -25.68 0.08 17.12
N VAL A 960 -26.16 0.75 18.18
CA VAL A 960 -25.64 2.04 18.66
C VAL A 960 -25.28 1.91 20.13
N ARG A 961 -24.02 2.15 20.51
CA ARG A 961 -23.61 2.33 21.90
C ARG A 961 -24.03 3.72 22.35
N LEU A 962 -25.04 3.80 23.22
CA LEU A 962 -25.51 5.06 23.77
C LEU A 962 -24.64 5.58 24.90
N GLN A 963 -24.10 4.65 25.71
CA GLN A 963 -23.40 5.02 26.93
C GLN A 963 -22.40 3.95 27.40
N LEU A 964 -21.25 4.40 27.87
CA LEU A 964 -20.38 3.65 28.77
C LEU A 964 -20.55 4.21 30.19
N PHE A 965 -20.74 3.33 31.18
CA PHE A 965 -21.00 3.77 32.54
C PHE A 965 -20.20 2.99 33.58
N GLY A 966 -19.97 3.64 34.72
CA GLY A 966 -19.51 2.98 35.94
C GLY A 966 -20.68 2.60 36.83
N ARG A 967 -20.43 1.70 37.80
CA ARG A 967 -21.38 1.38 38.88
C ARG A 967 -20.75 1.66 40.22
N ALA A 968 -21.47 2.36 41.09
CA ALA A 968 -21.08 2.50 42.50
C ALA A 968 -21.38 1.19 43.26
N ALA A 969 -20.62 0.91 44.32
CA ALA A 969 -20.90 -0.24 45.19
C ALA A 969 -22.32 -0.13 45.80
N PRO A 970 -23.07 -1.25 45.90
CA PRO A 970 -24.47 -1.19 46.27
C PRO A 970 -24.66 -0.74 47.72
N SER A 971 -25.37 0.37 47.93
CA SER A 971 -26.02 0.69 49.19
C SER A 971 -27.35 -0.06 49.27
N GLY A 972 -27.31 -1.40 49.44
CA GLY A 972 -28.49 -2.22 49.75
C GLY A 972 -29.43 -2.59 48.59
N SER A 973 -29.04 -2.40 47.32
CA SER A 973 -29.79 -2.85 46.13
C SER A 973 -28.91 -3.74 45.25
N ALA A 974 -29.44 -4.83 44.70
CA ALA A 974 -28.70 -5.81 43.88
C ALA A 974 -28.16 -5.25 42.54
N ALA A 975 -28.52 -4.02 42.16
CA ALA A 975 -27.90 -3.29 41.05
C ALA A 975 -27.41 -1.92 41.55
N GLY A 976 -26.10 -1.70 41.53
CA GLY A 976 -25.49 -0.41 41.91
C GLY A 976 -25.90 0.73 40.97
N GLU A 977 -25.99 1.96 41.49
CA GLU A 977 -26.36 3.16 40.73
C GLU A 977 -25.33 3.45 39.63
N ARG A 978 -25.83 3.72 38.41
CA ARG A 978 -25.00 4.07 37.24
C ARG A 978 -24.47 5.50 37.39
N PHE A 979 -23.27 5.77 36.90
CA PHE A 979 -22.74 7.12 36.80
C PHE A 979 -21.91 7.34 35.54
N SER A 980 -21.84 8.61 35.11
CA SER A 980 -21.02 9.04 33.97
C SER A 980 -19.54 8.93 34.29
N LEU A 981 -18.71 8.55 33.31
CA LEU A 981 -17.25 8.47 33.52
C LEU A 981 -16.58 9.84 33.71
N PHE A 982 -17.32 10.93 33.56
CA PHE A 982 -16.92 12.30 33.93
C PHE A 982 -17.25 12.68 35.39
N ASP A 983 -18.09 11.92 36.09
CA ASP A 983 -18.35 12.15 37.51
C ASP A 983 -17.18 11.59 38.35
N LEU A 984 -16.17 12.42 38.55
CA LEU A 984 -14.94 12.04 39.24
C LEU A 984 -15.17 11.76 40.73
N GLU A 985 -16.17 12.38 41.36
CA GLU A 985 -16.49 12.13 42.76
C GLU A 985 -16.99 10.71 42.97
N ARG A 986 -17.92 10.24 42.13
CA ARG A 986 -18.39 8.86 42.15
C ARG A 986 -17.31 7.89 41.66
N ALA A 987 -16.54 8.27 40.65
CA ALA A 987 -15.44 7.45 40.13
C ALA A 987 -14.42 7.07 41.23
N ARG A 988 -14.05 8.01 42.11
CA ARG A 988 -13.12 7.75 43.24
C ARG A 988 -13.66 6.78 44.29
N ARG A 989 -14.98 6.59 44.37
CA ARG A 989 -15.61 5.68 45.34
C ARG A 989 -15.62 4.22 44.86
N VAL A 990 -15.24 3.94 43.62
CA VAL A 990 -15.10 2.58 43.09
C VAL A 990 -13.87 1.94 43.75
N LYS A 991 -14.09 1.07 44.75
CA LYS A 991 -13.02 0.30 45.41
C LYS A 991 -12.32 -0.57 44.36
N SER A 992 -10.99 -0.52 44.31
CA SER A 992 -10.21 -1.48 43.54
C SER A 992 -10.49 -2.89 44.07
N ALA A 993 -11.15 -3.74 43.28
CA ALA A 993 -11.26 -5.16 43.60
C ALA A 993 -9.84 -5.74 43.75
N PRO A 994 -9.55 -6.56 44.78
CA PRO A 994 -8.31 -7.34 44.82
C PRO A 994 -8.27 -8.23 43.58
N GLU A 995 -7.12 -8.36 42.93
CA GLU A 995 -6.92 -9.40 41.92
C GLU A 995 -7.28 -10.76 42.53
N PRO A 996 -8.12 -11.59 41.90
CA PRO A 996 -8.32 -12.95 42.37
C PRO A 996 -6.97 -13.68 42.23
N ALA A 997 -6.48 -14.21 43.35
CA ALA A 997 -5.32 -15.08 43.35
C ALA A 997 -5.56 -16.23 42.34
N PRO A 998 -4.55 -16.64 41.56
CA PRO A 998 -4.70 -17.76 40.63
C PRO A 998 -5.12 -18.99 41.43
N SER A 999 -6.34 -19.50 41.19
CA SER A 999 -6.77 -20.76 41.77
C SER A 999 -5.98 -21.88 41.10
N LEU A 1000 -4.94 -22.37 41.77
CA LEU A 1000 -4.39 -23.70 41.55
C LEU A 1000 -5.46 -24.72 41.96
N ALA A 1001 -6.38 -25.03 41.04
CA ALA A 1001 -7.16 -26.24 41.10
C ALA A 1001 -6.38 -27.34 40.38
N LEU A 1002 -5.53 -28.03 41.15
CA LEU A 1002 -5.11 -29.38 40.84
C LEU A 1002 -6.36 -30.27 40.86
N ALA A 1003 -6.78 -30.76 39.71
CA ALA A 1003 -7.58 -31.97 39.63
C ALA A 1003 -6.62 -33.09 39.22
N ALA A 1004 -6.17 -33.83 40.22
CA ALA A 1004 -5.71 -35.19 40.07
C ALA A 1004 -6.92 -36.12 39.89
N ASP A 1005 -6.65 -37.23 39.22
CA ASP A 1005 -7.36 -38.51 39.23
C ASP A 1005 -8.56 -38.71 38.27
N ALA A 1006 -8.27 -39.45 37.19
CA ALA A 1006 -8.63 -40.87 36.99
C ALA A 1006 -9.49 -41.21 35.75
N GLU A 1007 -8.89 -42.11 34.95
CA GLU A 1007 -9.37 -42.94 33.81
C GLU A 1007 -9.73 -42.27 32.48
#